data_AF-A0A7V0YVS9-F1
#
_entry.id   AF-A0A7V0YVS9-F1
#
_cell.length_a   1.000
_cell.length_b   1.000
_cell.length_c   1.000
_cell.angle_alpha   90.00
_cell.angle_beta   90.00
_cell.angle_gamma   90.00
#
_symmetry.space_group_name_H-M   'P 1'
#
loop_
_entity.id
_entity.type
_entity.pdbx_description
1 polymer ?
#
loop_
_entity_poly.entity_id
_entity_poly.type
_entity_poly.pdbx_seq_one_letter_code
_entity_poly.pdbx_strand_id
1 'polypeptide(L)'
;MFNYLSWLNILFSRSNSVTDGSELQQMKFTWKVRTSILAIFFFSGAVGLVYEIIWNRMLTVVFGSTVFAVTTVLTAFMAGMALGSFYIGKYADRHQNPLKIYAYLEIGMGVYAIILPLILTGTNFIYIFLYRNLGGSFYLLSIFRFILCFIVLLIPTTFMGGTLPVMTKAITGKIDRLGWTVGSLYALNTFGAVIGCFLAGFILIKVMGITITTIISAGINIAIALIVLFIFAKKEFIFSDEDSHKADRKQDNDFSIDLPQNAGKIALLVLGVSGFCALAYEVLWTRILVLFLGSTAYAFATMLSTFLCGIAIGSVLIAKFADKRKDLLTALGIIQIVIALSAILLIPIYGKLYDIGLKFTGAGWLTFFISRYSLSFLVMLIPTIFMGATFPIASKIYANSIENLGKSIGKIYSINTLGSIFGSFFAGFVFIPLIGVQKSIMVMACLNIAIGISAFIPNLMYWRSKNNSKKVISHYVYIVIAIVAVIVSIFVIDTNQPLTKFTAVFKGAGEKNKLLFYKEEVDTSVTVVEDTEGVRRIFVDTNQAAEDSRWDLPSHNIIGHLPILLHPDPKNALVIGFGMGVTSYAITRHGVNVDAVEISPGVVSANSFFTKINHDILKDPLLHLIIEDGRNYTLTTDKKYDMISAGIIHPLVSTNSAGFYTKDFYELCKKRMTENGIMCQWVPLHRLPEEHFKTIIRTFKASFPHTTLWYKWTPDFIILIGTPEELSIDLQDFSKRMGKPAVKADLETVNMDDPFALLDSLMMDERTIDAYVGNGRIHTDN
;
A
#
# COMPACT_ATOMS: atom_id res chain seq x y z
N MET A 1 -28.80 21.26 -16.21
CA MET A 1 -27.72 20.70 -15.37
C MET A 1 -28.22 19.92 -14.13
N PHE A 2 -29.47 19.40 -14.13
CA PHE A 2 -30.11 18.74 -12.96
C PHE A 2 -30.68 17.33 -13.25
N ASN A 3 -30.22 16.64 -14.32
CA ASN A 3 -30.77 15.33 -14.72
C ASN A 3 -29.82 14.13 -14.58
N TYR A 4 -28.66 14.26 -13.91
CA TYR A 4 -27.69 13.16 -13.74
C TYR A 4 -27.87 12.33 -12.45
N LEU A 5 -28.99 12.47 -11.74
CA LEU A 5 -29.33 11.66 -10.55
C LEU A 5 -30.30 10.51 -10.85
N SER A 6 -30.31 9.97 -12.07
CA SER A 6 -31.19 8.85 -12.45
C SER A 6 -30.92 7.56 -11.64
N TRP A 7 -29.70 7.38 -11.14
CA TRP A 7 -29.34 6.25 -10.27
C TRP A 7 -29.94 6.36 -8.85
N LEU A 8 -30.23 7.57 -8.36
CA LEU A 8 -30.99 7.75 -7.11
C LEU A 8 -32.44 7.31 -7.28
N ASN A 9 -33.06 7.48 -8.45
CA ASN A 9 -34.42 6.99 -8.70
C ASN A 9 -34.53 5.46 -8.63
N ILE A 10 -33.45 4.74 -8.94
CA ILE A 10 -33.37 3.27 -8.88
C ILE A 10 -33.33 2.75 -7.43
N LEU A 11 -33.01 3.60 -6.43
CA LEU A 11 -33.15 3.29 -5.00
C LEU A 11 -34.60 3.29 -4.52
N PHE A 12 -35.55 3.81 -5.30
CA PHE A 12 -36.88 4.20 -4.80
C PHE A 12 -38.07 3.74 -5.69
N SER A 13 -38.08 2.52 -6.23
CA SER A 13 -39.28 2.04 -6.99
C SER A 13 -40.53 2.06 -6.10
N ARG A 14 -41.47 2.96 -6.43
CA ARG A 14 -42.74 3.20 -5.75
C ARG A 14 -43.81 2.17 -6.15
N SER A 15 -44.63 1.82 -5.17
CA SER A 15 -46.04 1.46 -5.39
C SER A 15 -46.83 2.77 -5.47
N ASN A 16 -47.67 2.92 -6.50
CA ASN A 16 -48.45 4.13 -6.76
C ASN A 16 -49.80 4.08 -6.02
N SER A 17 -49.92 4.81 -4.92
CA SER A 17 -51.18 5.44 -4.47
C SER A 17 -50.91 6.30 -3.24
N VAL A 18 -50.78 7.62 -3.41
CA VAL A 18 -50.78 8.58 -2.30
C VAL A 18 -51.61 9.79 -2.73
N THR A 19 -52.68 10.07 -1.99
CA THR A 19 -53.72 11.08 -2.31
C THR A 19 -53.75 12.27 -1.35
N ASP A 20 -52.83 12.40 -0.38
CA ASP A 20 -52.85 13.49 0.60
C ASP A 20 -51.58 14.37 0.63
N GLY A 21 -51.75 15.68 0.81
CA GLY A 21 -50.70 16.71 0.71
C GLY A 21 -49.78 16.80 1.94
N SER A 22 -50.27 16.39 3.12
CA SER A 22 -49.51 16.28 4.38
C SER A 22 -48.52 15.11 4.34
N GLU A 23 -48.97 13.93 3.87
CA GLU A 23 -48.14 12.76 3.61
C GLU A 23 -47.04 13.07 2.57
N LEU A 24 -47.36 13.87 1.55
CA LEU A 24 -46.39 14.28 0.54
C LEU A 24 -45.27 15.18 1.11
N GLN A 25 -45.58 16.05 2.07
CA GLN A 25 -44.58 16.87 2.77
C GLN A 25 -43.75 16.05 3.75
N GLN A 26 -44.37 15.15 4.51
CA GLN A 26 -43.68 14.24 5.42
C GLN A 26 -42.76 13.29 4.65
N MET A 27 -43.22 12.73 3.52
CA MET A 27 -42.39 11.92 2.61
C MET A 27 -41.22 12.71 2.02
N LYS A 28 -41.42 13.96 1.58
CA LYS A 28 -40.34 14.82 1.07
C LYS A 28 -39.31 15.13 2.15
N PHE A 29 -39.76 15.32 3.40
CA PHE A 29 -38.89 15.56 4.54
C PHE A 29 -38.04 14.31 4.87
N THR A 30 -38.66 13.14 5.00
CA THR A 30 -37.96 11.87 5.25
C THR A 30 -36.98 11.51 4.13
N TRP A 31 -37.32 11.85 2.88
CA TRP A 31 -36.44 11.68 1.73
C TRP A 31 -35.19 12.56 1.80
N LYS A 32 -35.34 13.86 2.09
CA LYS A 32 -34.22 14.79 2.25
C LYS A 32 -33.30 14.40 3.41
N VAL A 33 -33.86 13.93 4.52
CA VAL A 33 -33.05 13.46 5.66
C VAL A 33 -32.24 12.23 5.25
N ARG A 34 -32.89 11.22 4.66
CA ARG A 34 -32.20 9.98 4.28
C ARG A 34 -31.09 10.21 3.25
N THR A 35 -31.32 11.06 2.26
CA THR A 35 -30.26 11.42 1.29
C THR A 35 -29.11 12.19 1.93
N SER A 36 -29.40 13.05 2.90
CA SER A 36 -28.36 13.77 3.66
C SER A 36 -27.51 12.82 4.51
N ILE A 37 -28.13 11.86 5.20
CA ILE A 37 -27.41 10.84 5.98
C ILE A 37 -26.53 9.97 5.08
N LEU A 38 -27.03 9.59 3.89
CA LEU A 38 -26.21 8.89 2.90
C LEU A 38 -25.03 9.75 2.46
N ALA A 39 -25.24 11.02 2.07
CA ALA A 39 -24.15 11.91 1.69
C ALA A 39 -23.09 12.07 2.79
N ILE A 40 -23.52 12.18 4.05
CA ILE A 40 -22.63 12.19 5.21
C ILE A 40 -21.77 10.91 5.26
N PHE A 41 -22.39 9.75 5.10
CA PHE A 41 -21.68 8.47 5.15
C PHE A 41 -20.71 8.29 3.97
N PHE A 42 -21.03 8.85 2.79
CA PHE A 42 -20.10 8.93 1.66
C PHE A 42 -18.86 9.77 1.99
N PHE A 43 -19.02 10.98 2.53
CA PHE A 43 -17.89 11.84 2.87
C PHE A 43 -17.07 11.29 4.04
N SER A 44 -17.71 10.66 5.02
CA SER A 44 -17.03 9.94 6.10
C SER A 44 -16.12 8.83 5.54
N GLY A 45 -16.63 8.00 4.62
CA GLY A 45 -15.83 6.98 3.94
C GLY A 45 -14.67 7.56 3.14
N ALA A 46 -14.90 8.67 2.43
CA ALA A 46 -13.84 9.37 1.68
C ALA A 46 -12.70 9.82 2.60
N VAL A 47 -13.04 10.48 3.70
CA VAL A 47 -12.05 10.97 4.65
C VAL A 47 -11.34 9.83 5.38
N GLY A 48 -12.05 8.75 5.71
CA GLY A 48 -11.46 7.55 6.31
C GLY A 48 -10.28 7.00 5.50
N LEU A 49 -10.42 6.92 4.16
CA LEU A 49 -9.33 6.45 3.28
C LEU A 49 -8.27 7.50 2.99
N VAL A 50 -8.61 8.79 3.06
CA VAL A 50 -7.59 9.85 3.05
C VAL A 50 -6.66 9.68 4.26
N TYR A 51 -7.21 9.40 5.45
CA TYR A 51 -6.41 9.12 6.64
C TYR A 51 -5.56 7.88 6.51
N GLU A 52 -6.09 6.78 5.98
CA GLU A 52 -5.30 5.56 5.77
C GLU A 52 -4.03 5.84 4.94
N ILE A 53 -4.16 6.58 3.83
CA ILE A 53 -3.02 6.95 2.98
C ILE A 53 -2.05 7.88 3.70
N ILE A 54 -2.55 8.90 4.40
CA ILE A 54 -1.71 9.87 5.11
C ILE A 54 -0.96 9.19 6.26
N TRP A 55 -1.66 8.45 7.11
CA TRP A 55 -1.08 7.81 8.28
C TRP A 55 -0.07 6.75 7.86
N ASN A 56 -0.33 5.99 6.79
CA ASN A 56 0.64 5.04 6.25
C ASN A 56 1.93 5.75 5.80
N ARG A 57 1.83 6.91 5.14
CA ARG A 57 3.01 7.72 4.76
C ARG A 57 3.77 8.23 5.97
N MET A 58 3.07 8.81 6.95
CA MET A 58 3.71 9.34 8.17
C MET A 58 4.41 8.24 8.98
N LEU A 59 3.77 7.07 9.12
CA LEU A 59 4.32 5.94 9.85
C LEU A 59 5.51 5.30 9.14
N THR A 60 5.48 5.25 7.80
CA THR A 60 6.62 4.79 6.99
C THR A 60 7.86 5.66 7.21
N VAL A 61 7.70 6.99 7.38
CA VAL A 61 8.82 7.89 7.67
C VAL A 61 9.43 7.62 9.06
N VAL A 62 8.61 7.27 10.05
CA VAL A 62 9.06 7.04 11.44
C VAL A 62 9.65 5.64 11.61
N PHE A 63 8.95 4.61 11.14
CA PHE A 63 9.30 3.20 11.38
C PHE A 63 10.12 2.56 10.25
N GLY A 64 10.37 3.29 9.17
CA GLY A 64 11.05 2.82 7.97
C GLY A 64 10.09 2.21 6.94
N SER A 65 10.60 2.03 5.73
CA SER A 65 9.83 1.57 4.56
C SER A 65 9.84 0.06 4.35
N THR A 66 10.22 -0.69 5.38
CA THR A 66 10.21 -2.15 5.37
C THR A 66 8.78 -2.70 5.29
N VAL A 67 8.62 -3.89 4.70
CA VAL A 67 7.34 -4.63 4.75
C VAL A 67 6.83 -4.78 6.17
N PHE A 68 7.72 -5.07 7.12
CA PHE A 68 7.35 -5.26 8.51
C PHE A 68 6.60 -4.04 9.04
N ALA A 69 7.04 -2.83 8.70
CA ALA A 69 6.36 -1.59 9.06
C ALA A 69 5.00 -1.45 8.34
N VAL A 70 4.95 -1.63 7.02
CA VAL A 70 3.70 -1.47 6.24
C VAL A 70 2.62 -2.49 6.64
N THR A 71 2.98 -3.77 6.78
CA THR A 71 2.03 -4.81 7.20
C THR A 71 1.59 -4.63 8.65
N THR A 72 2.46 -4.11 9.51
CA THR A 72 2.10 -3.73 10.89
C THR A 72 1.03 -2.63 10.88
N VAL A 73 1.22 -1.57 10.11
CA VAL A 73 0.27 -0.46 9.97
C VAL A 73 -1.10 -0.99 9.54
N LEU A 74 -1.13 -1.80 8.48
CA LEU A 74 -2.37 -2.40 7.98
C LEU A 74 -3.03 -3.33 9.00
N THR A 75 -2.23 -4.15 9.69
CA THR A 75 -2.71 -5.06 10.74
C THR A 75 -3.33 -4.30 11.91
N ALA A 76 -2.66 -3.26 12.40
CA ALA A 76 -3.16 -2.41 13.48
C ALA A 76 -4.46 -1.68 13.07
N PHE A 77 -4.49 -1.17 11.84
CA PHE A 77 -5.66 -0.48 11.29
C PHE A 77 -6.88 -1.40 11.21
N MET A 78 -6.70 -2.58 10.63
CA MET A 78 -7.75 -3.61 10.55
C MET A 78 -8.16 -4.11 11.95
N ALA A 79 -7.21 -4.31 12.86
CA ALA A 79 -7.51 -4.76 14.23
C ALA A 79 -8.40 -3.78 14.98
N GLY A 80 -8.12 -2.47 14.90
CA GLY A 80 -9.01 -1.46 15.48
C GLY A 80 -10.38 -1.45 14.81
N MET A 81 -10.48 -1.57 13.48
CA MET A 81 -11.79 -1.68 12.82
C MET A 81 -12.61 -2.90 13.30
N ALA A 82 -11.95 -4.04 13.51
CA ALA A 82 -12.59 -5.24 14.04
C ALA A 82 -13.09 -5.04 15.49
N LEU A 83 -12.27 -4.40 16.33
CA LEU A 83 -12.62 -4.09 17.73
C LEU A 83 -13.78 -3.08 17.79
N GLY A 84 -13.68 -2.00 17.03
CA GLY A 84 -14.70 -0.96 16.92
C GLY A 84 -16.05 -1.51 16.52
N SER A 85 -16.08 -2.28 15.44
CA SER A 85 -17.33 -2.87 14.96
C SER A 85 -17.95 -3.84 15.96
N PHE A 86 -17.14 -4.66 16.64
CA PHE A 86 -17.62 -5.63 17.62
C PHE A 86 -18.16 -4.98 18.90
N TYR A 87 -17.44 -4.00 19.47
CA TYR A 87 -17.82 -3.36 20.73
C TYR A 87 -18.84 -2.24 20.53
N ILE A 88 -18.61 -1.34 19.58
CA ILE A 88 -19.49 -0.19 19.35
C ILE A 88 -20.82 -0.66 18.74
N GLY A 89 -20.82 -1.72 17.93
CA GLY A 89 -22.07 -2.32 17.43
C GLY A 89 -23.00 -2.78 18.55
N LYS A 90 -22.45 -3.43 19.60
CA LYS A 90 -23.23 -3.81 20.79
C LYS A 90 -23.67 -2.61 21.61
N TYR A 91 -22.82 -1.60 21.69
CA TYR A 91 -23.12 -0.36 22.41
C TYR A 91 -24.26 0.41 21.72
N ALA A 92 -24.26 0.46 20.38
CA ALA A 92 -25.30 1.10 19.58
C ALA A 92 -26.69 0.50 19.80
N ASP A 93 -26.78 -0.83 19.95
CA ASP A 93 -28.07 -1.50 20.22
C ASP A 93 -28.67 -1.13 21.59
N ARG A 94 -27.85 -0.70 22.55
CA ARG A 94 -28.30 -0.30 23.91
C ARG A 94 -28.77 1.15 24.01
N HIS A 95 -28.58 1.96 22.97
CA HIS A 95 -28.85 3.39 23.01
C HIS A 95 -29.99 3.78 22.07
N GLN A 96 -30.89 4.63 22.56
CA GLN A 96 -32.05 5.10 21.80
C GLN A 96 -31.68 6.01 20.62
N ASN A 97 -30.50 6.64 20.64
CA ASN A 97 -30.07 7.55 19.56
C ASN A 97 -28.68 7.16 19.00
N PRO A 98 -28.63 6.19 18.06
CA PRO A 98 -27.39 5.78 17.41
C PRO A 98 -26.69 6.91 16.64
N LEU A 99 -27.43 7.89 16.12
CA LEU A 99 -26.83 9.02 15.39
C LEU A 99 -25.95 9.91 16.28
N LYS A 100 -26.28 10.05 17.58
CA LYS A 100 -25.38 10.73 18.54
C LYS A 100 -24.05 9.99 18.70
N ILE A 101 -24.11 8.65 18.79
CA ILE A 101 -22.89 7.82 18.85
C ILE A 101 -22.06 8.05 17.60
N TYR A 102 -22.68 7.99 16.41
CA TYR A 102 -21.99 8.24 15.15
C TYR A 102 -21.28 9.60 15.14
N ALA A 103 -21.94 10.67 15.58
CA ALA A 103 -21.31 11.99 15.67
C ALA A 103 -20.10 12.04 16.62
N TYR A 104 -20.15 11.34 17.75
CA TYR A 104 -18.99 11.26 18.65
C TYR A 104 -17.81 10.49 18.05
N LEU A 105 -18.09 9.44 17.26
CA LEU A 105 -17.03 8.73 16.51
C LEU A 105 -16.36 9.67 15.50
N GLU A 106 -17.16 10.46 14.76
CA GLU A 106 -16.67 11.43 13.78
C GLU A 106 -15.83 12.54 14.43
N ILE A 107 -16.26 13.10 15.57
CA ILE A 107 -15.45 14.05 16.36
C ILE A 107 -14.15 13.38 16.80
N GLY A 108 -14.22 12.16 17.33
CA GLY A 108 -13.06 11.41 17.77
C GLY A 108 -12.03 11.22 16.65
N MET A 109 -12.48 10.85 15.45
CA MET A 109 -11.60 10.71 14.28
C MET A 109 -10.96 12.05 13.87
N GLY A 110 -11.74 13.13 13.78
CA GLY A 110 -11.22 14.45 13.40
C GLY A 110 -10.22 15.02 14.40
N VAL A 111 -10.52 14.93 15.70
CA VAL A 111 -9.61 15.38 16.76
C VAL A 111 -8.34 14.53 16.78
N TYR A 112 -8.47 13.21 16.65
CA TYR A 112 -7.32 12.31 16.62
C TYR A 112 -6.40 12.61 15.43
N ALA A 113 -6.96 12.88 14.25
CA ALA A 113 -6.18 13.23 13.06
C ALA A 113 -5.30 14.48 13.27
N ILE A 114 -5.78 15.49 14.00
CA ILE A 114 -5.03 16.71 14.32
C ILE A 114 -3.92 16.44 15.34
N ILE A 115 -4.17 15.56 16.31
CA ILE A 115 -3.23 15.26 17.40
C ILE A 115 -2.17 14.23 16.97
N LEU A 116 -2.44 13.40 15.97
CA LEU A 116 -1.54 12.33 15.53
C LEU A 116 -0.10 12.77 15.23
N PRO A 117 0.19 13.88 14.51
CA PRO A 117 1.57 14.32 14.30
C PRO A 117 2.36 14.55 15.61
N LEU A 118 1.69 15.06 16.64
CA LEU A 118 2.29 15.24 17.97
C LEU A 118 2.56 13.90 18.65
N ILE A 119 1.61 12.94 18.54
CA ILE A 119 1.79 11.57 19.05
C ILE A 119 3.01 10.92 18.38
N LEU A 120 3.11 11.01 17.05
CA LEU A 120 4.23 10.43 16.29
C LEU A 120 5.58 11.05 16.67
N THR A 121 5.61 12.35 16.97
CA THR A 121 6.82 13.00 17.49
C THR A 121 7.26 12.36 18.81
N GLY A 122 6.33 12.14 19.74
CA GLY A 122 6.60 11.43 21.00
C GLY A 122 7.01 9.97 20.79
N THR A 123 6.33 9.25 19.89
CA THR A 123 6.65 7.87 19.54
C THR A 123 8.06 7.75 18.96
N ASN A 124 8.52 8.72 18.17
CA ASN A 124 9.86 8.73 17.61
C ASN A 124 10.95 8.77 18.70
N PHE A 125 10.77 9.59 19.75
CA PHE A 125 11.70 9.61 20.89
C PHE A 125 11.78 8.26 21.60
N ILE A 126 10.62 7.62 21.85
CA ILE A 126 10.55 6.29 22.47
C ILE A 126 11.24 5.26 21.58
N TYR A 127 10.97 5.30 20.26
CA TYR A 127 11.53 4.38 19.29
C TYR A 127 13.07 4.47 19.23
N ILE A 128 13.63 5.69 19.13
CA ILE A 128 15.08 5.92 19.13
C ILE A 128 15.70 5.42 20.45
N PHE A 129 15.06 5.70 21.59
CA PHE A 129 15.54 5.21 22.88
C PHE A 129 15.58 3.68 22.95
N LEU A 130 14.51 3.01 22.51
CA LEU A 130 14.45 1.54 22.48
C LEU A 130 15.50 0.94 21.53
N TYR A 131 15.67 1.52 20.34
CA TYR A 131 16.65 1.05 19.36
C TYR A 131 18.07 1.01 19.94
N ARG A 132 18.46 2.10 20.62
CA ARG A 132 19.81 2.26 21.18
C ARG A 132 20.07 1.32 22.35
N ASN A 133 19.07 1.10 23.21
CA ASN A 133 19.24 0.27 24.42
C ASN A 133 19.10 -1.23 24.15
N LEU A 134 18.39 -1.64 23.10
CA LEU A 134 18.13 -3.05 22.78
C LEU A 134 19.15 -3.68 21.82
N GLY A 135 20.24 -2.97 21.50
CA GLY A 135 21.39 -3.52 20.77
C GLY A 135 21.09 -3.99 19.35
N GLY A 136 20.13 -3.35 18.66
CA GLY A 136 19.90 -3.60 17.22
C GLY A 136 19.28 -4.97 16.86
N SER A 137 18.73 -5.73 17.83
CA SER A 137 18.05 -6.99 17.50
C SER A 137 16.82 -6.74 16.61
N PHE A 138 16.91 -7.15 15.36
CA PHE A 138 15.88 -6.96 14.34
C PHE A 138 14.49 -7.44 14.81
N TYR A 139 14.41 -8.63 15.41
CA TYR A 139 13.14 -9.22 15.85
C TYR A 139 12.52 -8.47 17.02
N LEU A 140 13.32 -8.10 18.03
CA LEU A 140 12.84 -7.32 19.17
C LEU A 140 12.36 -5.95 18.71
N LEU A 141 13.12 -5.28 17.85
CA LEU A 141 12.75 -3.98 17.30
C LEU A 141 11.48 -4.06 16.45
N SER A 142 11.32 -5.11 15.66
CA SER A 142 10.09 -5.34 14.89
C SER A 142 8.88 -5.52 15.80
N ILE A 143 9.01 -6.22 16.93
CA ILE A 143 7.94 -6.35 17.92
C ILE A 143 7.61 -5.00 18.57
N PHE A 144 8.62 -4.19 18.93
CA PHE A 144 8.38 -2.86 19.50
C PHE A 144 7.75 -1.90 18.48
N ARG A 145 8.21 -1.89 17.22
CA ARG A 145 7.57 -1.15 16.12
C ARG A 145 6.11 -1.59 15.98
N PHE A 146 5.85 -2.90 16.04
CA PHE A 146 4.49 -3.44 16.02
C PHE A 146 3.62 -2.89 17.15
N ILE A 147 4.10 -2.98 18.39
CA ILE A 147 3.36 -2.51 19.57
C ILE A 147 3.12 -1.00 19.51
N LEU A 148 4.13 -0.20 19.17
CA LEU A 148 4.01 1.26 19.08
C LEU A 148 3.01 1.67 18.00
N CYS A 149 3.12 1.08 16.80
CA CYS A 149 2.18 1.34 15.71
C CYS A 149 0.75 0.92 16.08
N PHE A 150 0.60 -0.23 16.76
CA PHE A 150 -0.69 -0.69 17.26
C PHE A 150 -1.29 0.31 18.24
N ILE A 151 -0.53 0.76 19.25
CA ILE A 151 -0.99 1.75 20.23
C ILE A 151 -1.45 3.05 19.55
N VAL A 152 -0.68 3.53 18.57
CA VAL A 152 -1.02 4.75 17.83
C VAL A 152 -2.31 4.54 17.02
N LEU A 153 -2.40 3.49 16.21
CA LEU A 153 -3.53 3.36 15.28
C LEU A 153 -4.81 2.79 15.89
N LEU A 154 -4.74 2.10 17.03
CA LEU A 154 -5.89 1.36 17.58
C LEU A 154 -7.10 2.26 17.85
N ILE A 155 -6.87 3.43 18.44
CA ILE A 155 -7.95 4.35 18.85
C ILE A 155 -8.74 4.88 17.64
N PRO A 156 -8.14 5.58 16.66
CA PRO A 156 -8.90 6.13 15.55
C PRO A 156 -9.57 5.06 14.70
N THR A 157 -8.92 3.90 14.54
CA THR A 157 -9.43 2.82 13.70
C THR A 157 -10.55 2.04 14.38
N THR A 158 -10.57 2.02 15.72
CA THR A 158 -11.73 1.60 16.51
C THR A 158 -12.93 2.52 16.26
N PHE A 159 -12.73 3.84 16.17
CA PHE A 159 -13.82 4.75 15.81
C PHE A 159 -14.34 4.48 14.39
N MET A 160 -13.43 4.32 13.43
CA MET A 160 -13.78 3.95 12.04
C MET A 160 -14.60 2.67 11.97
N GLY A 161 -14.18 1.61 12.68
CA GLY A 161 -14.90 0.33 12.72
C GLY A 161 -16.31 0.41 13.30
N GLY A 162 -16.56 1.35 14.21
CA GLY A 162 -17.86 1.57 14.82
C GLY A 162 -18.89 2.25 13.90
N THR A 163 -18.45 2.94 12.86
CA THR A 163 -19.33 3.78 12.02
C THR A 163 -20.42 2.99 11.31
N LEU A 164 -20.08 1.87 10.65
CA LEU A 164 -21.02 1.07 9.87
C LEU A 164 -22.10 0.37 10.72
N PRO A 165 -21.78 -0.31 11.84
CA PRO A 165 -22.81 -0.89 12.70
C PRO A 165 -23.77 0.16 13.28
N VAL A 166 -23.25 1.32 13.71
CA VAL A 166 -24.05 2.41 14.26
C VAL A 166 -24.98 2.99 13.18
N MET A 167 -24.46 3.27 12.00
CA MET A 167 -25.26 3.83 10.89
C MET A 167 -26.32 2.84 10.39
N THR A 168 -25.98 1.55 10.34
CA THR A 168 -26.93 0.50 9.98
C THR A 168 -28.09 0.43 10.98
N LYS A 169 -27.80 0.49 12.29
CA LYS A 169 -28.82 0.54 13.33
C LYS A 169 -29.68 1.82 13.23
N ALA A 170 -29.09 2.95 12.89
CA ALA A 170 -29.80 4.23 12.77
C ALA A 170 -30.82 4.28 11.62
N ILE A 171 -30.54 3.60 10.50
CA ILE A 171 -31.33 3.73 9.25
C ILE A 171 -32.26 2.54 9.02
N THR A 172 -31.96 1.36 9.58
CA THR A 172 -32.72 0.14 9.29
C THR A 172 -34.03 0.09 10.09
N GLY A 173 -35.16 0.27 9.42
CA GLY A 173 -36.50 0.15 10.02
C GLY A 173 -37.22 -1.18 9.77
N LYS A 174 -36.75 -2.04 8.84
CA LYS A 174 -37.36 -3.36 8.52
C LYS A 174 -36.31 -4.40 8.15
N ILE A 175 -36.46 -5.65 8.63
CA ILE A 175 -35.56 -6.78 8.34
C ILE A 175 -35.58 -7.19 6.86
N ASP A 176 -36.74 -7.14 6.20
CA ASP A 176 -36.89 -7.62 4.80
C ASP A 176 -36.04 -6.86 3.78
N ARG A 177 -35.65 -5.63 4.11
CA ARG A 177 -34.80 -4.77 3.28
C ARG A 177 -33.39 -4.63 3.84
N LEU A 178 -33.00 -5.54 4.73
CA LEU A 178 -31.69 -5.49 5.38
C LEU A 178 -30.56 -5.65 4.36
N GLY A 179 -30.69 -6.56 3.40
CA GLY A 179 -29.68 -6.76 2.35
C GLY A 179 -29.45 -5.49 1.54
N TRP A 180 -30.53 -4.84 1.07
CA TRP A 180 -30.45 -3.54 0.41
C TRP A 180 -29.87 -2.43 1.30
N THR A 181 -30.31 -2.30 2.54
CA THR A 181 -29.89 -1.21 3.43
C THR A 181 -28.42 -1.34 3.79
N VAL A 182 -27.98 -2.52 4.23
CA VAL A 182 -26.58 -2.81 4.55
C VAL A 182 -25.71 -2.71 3.30
N GLY A 183 -26.13 -3.33 2.20
CA GLY A 183 -25.36 -3.33 0.95
C GLY A 183 -25.20 -1.93 0.36
N SER A 184 -26.24 -1.09 0.38
CA SER A 184 -26.16 0.29 -0.11
C SER A 184 -25.34 1.20 0.80
N LEU A 185 -25.44 1.06 2.14
CA LEU A 185 -24.61 1.81 3.08
C LEU A 185 -23.14 1.44 2.92
N TYR A 186 -22.83 0.14 2.93
CA TYR A 186 -21.48 -0.35 2.76
C TYR A 186 -20.91 0.09 1.40
N ALA A 187 -21.68 -0.02 0.32
CA ALA A 187 -21.23 0.43 -0.98
C ALA A 187 -21.00 1.94 -1.07
N LEU A 188 -21.87 2.76 -0.47
CA LEU A 188 -21.75 4.21 -0.54
C LEU A 188 -20.54 4.72 0.24
N ASN A 189 -20.31 4.18 1.44
CA ASN A 189 -19.11 4.45 2.23
C ASN A 189 -17.85 4.00 1.48
N THR A 190 -17.87 2.79 0.92
CA THR A 190 -16.75 2.24 0.14
C THR A 190 -16.52 3.04 -1.16
N PHE A 191 -17.57 3.56 -1.81
CA PHE A 191 -17.41 4.41 -2.99
C PHE A 191 -16.84 5.80 -2.61
N GLY A 192 -17.26 6.36 -1.48
CA GLY A 192 -16.62 7.53 -0.88
C GLY A 192 -15.13 7.29 -0.65
N ALA A 193 -14.81 6.16 -0.03
CA ALA A 193 -13.45 5.68 0.21
C ALA A 193 -12.61 5.57 -1.08
N VAL A 194 -13.17 5.07 -2.19
CA VAL A 194 -12.49 5.08 -3.52
C VAL A 194 -12.13 6.50 -3.96
N ILE A 195 -13.08 7.44 -3.85
CA ILE A 195 -12.84 8.84 -4.22
C ILE A 195 -11.80 9.47 -3.30
N GLY A 196 -11.87 9.22 -1.99
CA GLY A 196 -10.89 9.67 -1.02
C GLY A 196 -9.48 9.15 -1.32
N CYS A 197 -9.36 7.85 -1.61
CA CYS A 197 -8.11 7.20 -2.00
C CYS A 197 -7.52 7.84 -3.26
N PHE A 198 -8.34 8.02 -4.30
CA PHE A 198 -7.91 8.64 -5.55
C PHE A 198 -7.49 10.10 -5.35
N LEU A 199 -8.29 10.90 -4.64
CA LEU A 199 -7.99 12.30 -4.36
C LEU A 199 -6.71 12.44 -3.54
N ALA A 200 -6.56 11.69 -2.44
CA ALA A 200 -5.34 11.73 -1.62
C ALA A 200 -4.10 11.27 -2.40
N GLY A 201 -4.18 10.13 -3.09
CA GLY A 201 -3.06 9.53 -3.78
C GLY A 201 -2.56 10.32 -5.00
N PHE A 202 -3.47 10.99 -5.73
CA PHE A 202 -3.12 11.65 -7.00
C PHE A 202 -3.12 13.19 -6.94
N ILE A 203 -3.90 13.80 -6.03
CA ILE A 203 -4.19 15.25 -6.08
C ILE A 203 -3.82 15.95 -4.77
N LEU A 204 -4.49 15.61 -3.66
CA LEU A 204 -4.45 16.40 -2.42
C LEU A 204 -3.04 16.48 -1.83
N ILE A 205 -2.35 15.35 -1.69
CA ILE A 205 -0.99 15.33 -1.13
C ILE A 205 -0.01 16.07 -2.05
N LYS A 206 -0.15 15.92 -3.37
CA LYS A 206 0.70 16.59 -4.36
C LYS A 206 0.54 18.12 -4.34
N VAL A 207 -0.68 18.61 -4.15
CA VAL A 207 -1.01 20.04 -4.24
C VAL A 207 -0.88 20.75 -2.90
N MET A 208 -1.30 20.10 -1.82
CA MET A 208 -1.46 20.72 -0.49
C MET A 208 -0.52 20.14 0.57
N GLY A 209 0.17 19.02 0.30
CA GLY A 209 0.98 18.31 1.28
C GLY A 209 0.14 17.54 2.31
N ILE A 210 0.82 16.79 3.17
CA ILE A 210 0.22 15.91 4.18
C ILE A 210 -0.53 16.71 5.25
N THR A 211 0.07 17.81 5.73
CA THR A 211 -0.46 18.59 6.86
C THR A 211 -1.80 19.24 6.53
N ILE A 212 -1.88 19.99 5.41
CA ILE A 212 -3.12 20.67 5.01
C ILE A 212 -4.19 19.64 4.66
N THR A 213 -3.83 18.55 3.99
CA THR A 213 -4.78 17.48 3.68
C THR A 213 -5.37 16.89 4.98
N THR A 214 -4.56 16.69 6.01
CA THR A 214 -5.01 16.20 7.33
C THR A 214 -5.98 17.17 7.98
N ILE A 215 -5.68 18.47 7.98
CA ILE A 215 -6.53 19.50 8.60
C ILE A 215 -7.88 19.60 7.88
N ILE A 216 -7.90 19.57 6.55
CA ILE A 216 -9.14 19.61 5.76
C ILE A 216 -9.99 18.38 6.06
N SER A 217 -9.38 17.19 6.04
CA SER A 217 -10.06 15.94 6.40
C SER A 217 -10.66 15.99 7.80
N ALA A 218 -9.90 16.47 8.80
CA ALA A 218 -10.38 16.63 10.17
C ALA A 218 -11.57 17.60 10.25
N GLY A 219 -11.49 18.70 9.51
CA GLY A 219 -12.59 19.66 9.36
C GLY A 219 -13.85 19.02 8.78
N ILE A 220 -13.72 18.12 7.81
CA ILE A 220 -14.86 17.40 7.22
C ILE A 220 -15.51 16.46 8.25
N ASN A 221 -14.74 15.67 9.03
CA ASN A 221 -15.32 14.84 10.10
C ASN A 221 -16.05 15.68 11.14
N ILE A 222 -15.46 16.80 11.58
CA ILE A 222 -16.09 17.69 12.56
C ILE A 222 -17.37 18.29 11.96
N ALA A 223 -17.35 18.75 10.72
CA ALA A 223 -18.54 19.28 10.04
C ALA A 223 -19.64 18.23 9.93
N ILE A 224 -19.30 16.98 9.57
CA ILE A 224 -20.21 15.83 9.57
C ILE A 224 -20.84 15.66 10.96
N ALA A 225 -20.03 15.64 12.02
CA ALA A 225 -20.52 15.43 13.36
C ALA A 225 -21.48 16.54 13.82
N LEU A 226 -21.16 17.81 13.54
CA LEU A 226 -22.00 18.94 13.88
C LEU A 226 -23.33 18.90 13.10
N ILE A 227 -23.29 18.55 11.81
CA ILE A 227 -24.50 18.32 11.01
C ILE A 227 -25.36 17.24 11.65
N VAL A 228 -24.77 16.10 12.04
CA VAL A 228 -25.49 15.01 12.70
C VAL A 228 -26.09 15.44 14.04
N LEU A 229 -25.33 16.13 14.90
CA LEU A 229 -25.80 16.57 16.21
C LEU A 229 -26.90 17.64 16.14
N PHE A 230 -26.76 18.63 15.27
CA PHE A 230 -27.67 19.78 15.22
C PHE A 230 -28.91 19.55 14.35
N ILE A 231 -28.78 18.77 13.27
CA ILE A 231 -29.88 18.57 12.31
C ILE A 231 -30.62 17.26 12.61
N PHE A 232 -29.90 16.19 12.92
CA PHE A 232 -30.48 14.84 12.99
C PHE A 232 -30.64 14.30 14.41
N ALA A 233 -29.83 14.74 15.38
CA ALA A 233 -29.90 14.23 16.76
C ALA A 233 -30.88 15.00 17.67
N LYS A 234 -31.34 16.20 17.26
CA LYS A 234 -32.35 17.01 17.97
C LYS A 234 -33.80 16.62 17.65
N LYS A 235 -34.03 16.00 16.49
CA LYS A 235 -35.31 15.39 16.18
C LYS A 235 -35.23 13.95 16.68
N GLU A 236 -35.98 13.61 17.72
CA GLU A 236 -36.40 12.22 17.91
C GLU A 236 -36.86 11.76 16.53
N PHE A 237 -36.09 10.89 15.89
CA PHE A 237 -36.42 10.49 14.54
C PHE A 237 -37.67 9.63 14.67
N ILE A 238 -38.81 10.26 14.39
CA ILE A 238 -40.17 9.73 14.42
C ILE A 238 -40.22 8.51 13.49
N PHE A 239 -39.81 7.38 14.01
CA PHE A 239 -40.60 6.16 13.95
C PHE A 239 -41.09 5.94 15.39
N SER A 240 -41.93 6.85 15.87
CA SER A 240 -42.66 6.64 17.12
C SER A 240 -43.59 5.44 16.90
N ASP A 241 -43.13 4.28 17.35
CA ASP A 241 -43.75 3.32 18.27
C ASP A 241 -45.29 3.26 18.48
N GLU A 242 -46.11 4.20 18.03
CA GLU A 242 -47.56 4.17 18.30
C GLU A 242 -48.35 3.33 17.30
N ASP A 243 -47.89 3.19 16.04
CA ASP A 243 -48.56 2.33 15.04
C ASP A 243 -47.93 0.93 14.88
N SER A 244 -46.67 0.73 15.28
CA SER A 244 -45.96 -0.56 15.15
C SER A 244 -46.23 -1.51 16.33
N HIS A 245 -46.35 -1.01 17.57
CA HIS A 245 -46.46 -1.87 18.76
C HIS A 245 -47.81 -2.58 18.93
N LYS A 246 -48.86 -2.19 18.18
CA LYS A 246 -50.17 -2.88 18.22
C LYS A 246 -50.43 -3.82 17.04
N ALA A 247 -49.70 -3.69 15.93
CA ALA A 247 -49.87 -4.56 14.76
C ALA A 247 -48.86 -5.73 14.72
N ASP A 248 -47.62 -5.55 15.20
CA ASP A 248 -46.55 -6.54 15.01
C ASP A 248 -46.62 -7.75 15.96
N ARG A 249 -47.31 -7.66 17.12
CA ARG A 249 -47.42 -8.81 18.05
C ARG A 249 -48.23 -10.00 17.51
N LYS A 250 -48.91 -9.88 16.36
CA LYS A 250 -49.68 -10.98 15.75
C LYS A 250 -49.09 -11.53 14.45
N GLN A 251 -48.01 -10.96 13.90
CA GLN A 251 -47.49 -11.36 12.59
C GLN A 251 -46.01 -11.80 12.55
N ASP A 252 -45.32 -11.80 13.70
CA ASP A 252 -43.89 -12.15 13.80
C ASP A 252 -43.55 -13.65 13.72
N ASN A 253 -44.53 -14.55 13.50
CA ASN A 253 -44.29 -15.99 13.46
C ASN A 253 -44.06 -16.60 12.06
N ASP A 254 -44.13 -15.82 10.97
CA ASP A 254 -44.23 -16.42 9.61
C ASP A 254 -43.11 -16.05 8.61
N PHE A 255 -42.08 -15.30 9.03
CA PHE A 255 -40.90 -15.00 8.20
C PHE A 255 -39.63 -15.70 8.70
N SER A 256 -39.72 -17.01 8.91
CA SER A 256 -38.51 -17.83 8.99
C SER A 256 -37.98 -18.07 7.57
N ILE A 257 -36.82 -17.48 7.24
CA ILE A 257 -36.08 -17.96 6.07
C ILE A 257 -35.73 -19.42 6.38
N ASP A 258 -36.28 -20.36 5.60
CA ASP A 258 -36.08 -21.81 5.74
C ASP A 258 -34.61 -22.17 5.43
N LEU A 259 -33.73 -21.87 6.38
CA LEU A 259 -32.29 -22.05 6.33
C LEU A 259 -31.89 -23.30 7.14
N PRO A 260 -30.86 -24.05 6.70
CA PRO A 260 -30.34 -25.18 7.45
C PRO A 260 -29.89 -24.80 8.87
N GLN A 261 -30.06 -25.70 9.85
CA GLN A 261 -29.42 -25.57 11.17
C GLN A 261 -27.90 -25.39 10.95
N ASN A 262 -27.34 -24.29 11.46
CA ASN A 262 -25.95 -23.81 11.27
C ASN A 262 -25.64 -22.89 10.07
N ALA A 263 -26.63 -22.48 9.25
CA ALA A 263 -26.40 -21.56 8.14
C ALA A 263 -25.65 -20.28 8.54
N GLY A 264 -26.01 -19.68 9.68
CA GLY A 264 -25.33 -18.49 10.22
C GLY A 264 -23.86 -18.73 10.58
N LYS A 265 -23.51 -19.89 11.17
CA LYS A 265 -22.12 -20.23 11.52
C LYS A 265 -21.26 -20.42 10.27
N ILE A 266 -21.84 -21.06 9.25
CA ILE A 266 -21.16 -21.30 7.98
C ILE A 266 -20.98 -20.00 7.21
N ALA A 267 -21.99 -19.12 7.19
CA ALA A 267 -21.84 -17.79 6.61
C ALA A 267 -20.72 -16.98 7.27
N LEU A 268 -20.58 -17.07 8.60
CA LEU A 268 -19.46 -16.43 9.32
C LEU A 268 -18.10 -17.05 8.97
N LEU A 269 -18.01 -18.39 8.89
CA LEU A 269 -16.78 -19.06 8.49
C LEU A 269 -16.38 -18.69 7.05
N VAL A 270 -17.34 -18.73 6.12
CA VAL A 270 -17.13 -18.34 4.72
C VAL A 270 -16.68 -16.89 4.65
N LEU A 271 -17.30 -16.00 5.40
CA LEU A 271 -16.91 -14.59 5.42
C LEU A 271 -15.51 -14.39 6.01
N GLY A 272 -15.14 -15.08 7.09
CA GLY A 272 -13.80 -14.99 7.66
C GLY A 272 -12.71 -15.48 6.70
N VAL A 273 -12.90 -16.65 6.07
CA VAL A 273 -11.95 -17.18 5.07
C VAL A 273 -11.95 -16.34 3.80
N SER A 274 -13.10 -15.83 3.37
CA SER A 274 -13.18 -14.92 2.22
C SER A 274 -12.45 -13.61 2.52
N GLY A 275 -12.59 -13.05 3.72
CA GLY A 275 -11.84 -11.87 4.18
C GLY A 275 -10.33 -12.13 4.21
N PHE A 276 -9.90 -13.31 4.64
CA PHE A 276 -8.51 -13.78 4.56
C PHE A 276 -8.01 -13.80 3.12
N CYS A 277 -8.72 -14.49 2.23
CA CYS A 277 -8.34 -14.56 0.82
C CYS A 277 -8.35 -13.19 0.14
N ALA A 278 -9.33 -12.35 0.45
CA ALA A 278 -9.49 -11.02 -0.14
C ALA A 278 -8.26 -10.15 0.13
N LEU A 279 -7.84 -10.01 1.39
CA LEU A 279 -6.66 -9.22 1.73
C LEU A 279 -5.35 -9.90 1.34
N ALA A 280 -5.29 -11.23 1.32
CA ALA A 280 -4.15 -11.93 0.75
C ALA A 280 -4.01 -11.63 -0.75
N TYR A 281 -5.09 -11.66 -1.52
CA TYR A 281 -5.08 -11.25 -2.93
C TYR A 281 -4.72 -9.78 -3.11
N GLU A 282 -5.17 -8.90 -2.23
CA GLU A 282 -4.80 -7.49 -2.25
C GLU A 282 -3.28 -7.31 -2.17
N VAL A 283 -2.62 -7.98 -1.22
CA VAL A 283 -1.16 -7.99 -1.07
C VAL A 283 -0.48 -8.61 -2.30
N LEU A 284 -0.95 -9.79 -2.75
CA LEU A 284 -0.35 -10.51 -3.87
C LEU A 284 -0.49 -9.76 -5.21
N TRP A 285 -1.65 -9.17 -5.49
CA TRP A 285 -1.87 -8.38 -6.69
C TRP A 285 -1.12 -7.05 -6.64
N THR A 286 -0.95 -6.44 -5.47
CA THR A 286 -0.05 -5.27 -5.34
C THR A 286 1.36 -5.61 -5.81
N ARG A 287 1.90 -6.77 -5.41
CA ARG A 287 3.22 -7.24 -5.89
C ARG A 287 3.26 -7.42 -7.40
N ILE A 288 2.25 -8.07 -7.97
CA ILE A 288 2.15 -8.23 -9.42
C ILE A 288 2.10 -6.87 -10.12
N LEU A 289 1.27 -5.93 -9.65
CA LEU A 289 1.15 -4.61 -10.25
C LEU A 289 2.44 -3.81 -10.18
N VAL A 290 3.23 -3.92 -9.11
CA VAL A 290 4.55 -3.27 -9.05
C VAL A 290 5.45 -3.75 -10.20
N LEU A 291 5.42 -5.04 -10.53
CA LEU A 291 6.17 -5.62 -11.66
C LEU A 291 5.69 -5.13 -13.05
N PHE A 292 4.46 -4.60 -13.15
CA PHE A 292 3.88 -4.16 -14.42
C PHE A 292 3.57 -2.67 -14.52
N LEU A 293 3.47 -1.93 -13.43
CA LEU A 293 3.18 -0.49 -13.35
C LEU A 293 4.35 0.31 -12.78
N GLY A 294 5.33 -0.35 -12.16
CA GLY A 294 6.42 0.26 -11.40
C GLY A 294 6.04 0.49 -9.93
N SER A 295 7.03 0.67 -9.06
CA SER A 295 6.86 0.88 -7.61
C SER A 295 6.47 2.32 -7.26
N THR A 296 5.42 2.84 -7.90
CA THR A 296 4.94 4.21 -7.73
C THR A 296 3.77 4.30 -6.73
N ALA A 297 3.59 5.48 -6.12
CA ALA A 297 2.48 5.75 -5.21
C ALA A 297 1.12 5.58 -5.92
N TYR A 298 1.13 5.77 -7.24
CA TYR A 298 -0.03 5.59 -8.10
C TYR A 298 -0.41 4.11 -8.26
N ALA A 299 0.56 3.18 -8.31
CA ALA A 299 0.26 1.75 -8.41
C ALA A 299 -0.51 1.24 -7.19
N PHE A 300 -0.06 1.63 -5.98
CA PHE A 300 -0.77 1.32 -4.73
C PHE A 300 -2.16 1.95 -4.70
N ALA A 301 -2.27 3.26 -5.01
CA ALA A 301 -3.56 3.95 -5.02
C ALA A 301 -4.54 3.37 -6.07
N THR A 302 -4.05 2.95 -7.24
CA THR A 302 -4.87 2.25 -8.25
C THR A 302 -5.33 0.89 -7.77
N MET A 303 -4.46 0.10 -7.14
CA MET A 303 -4.83 -1.19 -6.57
C MET A 303 -5.96 -1.03 -5.56
N LEU A 304 -5.75 -0.18 -4.54
CA LEU A 304 -6.72 0.05 -3.46
C LEU A 304 -8.04 0.62 -4.01
N SER A 305 -7.97 1.60 -4.91
CA SER A 305 -9.16 2.18 -5.56
C SER A 305 -9.93 1.14 -6.37
N THR A 306 -9.24 0.25 -7.10
CA THR A 306 -9.89 -0.81 -7.88
C THR A 306 -10.57 -1.82 -6.97
N PHE A 307 -9.86 -2.27 -5.95
CA PHE A 307 -10.33 -3.27 -5.00
C PHE A 307 -11.58 -2.79 -4.28
N LEU A 308 -11.55 -1.57 -3.74
CA LEU A 308 -12.69 -0.93 -3.09
C LEU A 308 -13.84 -0.64 -4.07
N CYS A 309 -13.54 -0.23 -5.32
CA CYS A 309 -14.58 0.00 -6.32
C CYS A 309 -15.32 -1.28 -6.68
N GLY A 310 -14.59 -2.38 -6.88
CA GLY A 310 -15.18 -3.70 -7.08
C GLY A 310 -16.06 -4.10 -5.90
N ILE A 311 -15.56 -3.95 -4.66
CA ILE A 311 -16.33 -4.24 -3.45
C ILE A 311 -17.63 -3.44 -3.42
N ALA A 312 -17.57 -2.13 -3.66
CA ALA A 312 -18.73 -1.24 -3.66
C ALA A 312 -19.77 -1.66 -4.71
N ILE A 313 -19.33 -1.88 -5.96
CA ILE A 313 -20.20 -2.31 -7.06
C ILE A 313 -20.85 -3.66 -6.72
N GLY A 314 -20.04 -4.63 -6.29
CA GLY A 314 -20.49 -5.96 -5.90
C GLY A 314 -21.55 -5.94 -4.81
N SER A 315 -21.35 -5.11 -3.79
CA SER A 315 -22.29 -4.95 -2.69
C SER A 315 -23.64 -4.40 -3.14
N VAL A 316 -23.70 -3.41 -4.04
CA VAL A 316 -24.98 -2.90 -4.56
C VAL A 316 -25.67 -3.91 -5.47
N LEU A 317 -24.92 -4.50 -6.40
CA LEU A 317 -25.47 -5.41 -7.41
C LEU A 317 -26.14 -6.62 -6.75
N ILE A 318 -25.49 -7.20 -5.74
CA ILE A 318 -26.04 -8.38 -5.08
C ILE A 318 -27.15 -8.03 -4.10
N ALA A 319 -27.17 -6.82 -3.53
CA ALA A 319 -28.07 -6.50 -2.43
C ALA A 319 -29.56 -6.66 -2.82
N LYS A 320 -29.96 -6.23 -4.03
CA LYS A 320 -31.33 -6.47 -4.53
C LYS A 320 -31.65 -7.94 -4.77
N PHE A 321 -30.64 -8.72 -5.17
CA PHE A 321 -30.80 -10.13 -5.47
C PHE A 321 -30.85 -10.99 -4.20
N ALA A 322 -30.02 -10.66 -3.21
CA ALA A 322 -30.02 -11.25 -1.88
C ALA A 322 -31.39 -11.07 -1.21
N ASP A 323 -32.05 -9.92 -1.41
CA ASP A 323 -33.38 -9.69 -0.87
C ASP A 323 -34.44 -10.63 -1.47
N LYS A 324 -34.31 -11.03 -2.74
CA LYS A 324 -35.27 -11.88 -3.46
C LYS A 324 -34.97 -13.39 -3.42
N ARG A 325 -33.72 -13.79 -3.18
CA ARG A 325 -33.31 -15.20 -3.17
C ARG A 325 -33.63 -15.88 -1.84
N LYS A 326 -34.13 -17.12 -1.94
CA LYS A 326 -34.31 -18.02 -0.79
C LYS A 326 -33.06 -18.86 -0.49
N ASP A 327 -32.26 -19.16 -1.51
CA ASP A 327 -31.08 -20.03 -1.39
C ASP A 327 -29.78 -19.21 -1.33
N LEU A 328 -29.54 -18.57 -0.19
CA LEU A 328 -28.44 -17.63 0.01
C LEU A 328 -27.08 -18.33 0.21
N LEU A 329 -27.06 -19.53 0.81
CA LEU A 329 -25.83 -20.31 0.98
C LEU A 329 -25.27 -20.82 -0.36
N THR A 330 -26.11 -21.24 -1.30
CA THR A 330 -25.66 -21.61 -2.65
C THR A 330 -25.11 -20.39 -3.39
N ALA A 331 -25.76 -19.23 -3.27
CA ALA A 331 -25.23 -18.00 -3.86
C ALA A 331 -23.85 -17.66 -3.30
N LEU A 332 -23.67 -17.78 -1.97
CA LEU A 332 -22.40 -17.57 -1.30
C LEU A 332 -21.32 -18.55 -1.81
N GLY A 333 -21.63 -19.84 -1.95
CA GLY A 333 -20.69 -20.84 -2.46
C GLY A 333 -20.26 -20.61 -3.91
N ILE A 334 -21.20 -20.25 -4.79
CA ILE A 334 -20.91 -19.90 -6.19
C ILE A 334 -20.00 -18.67 -6.25
N ILE A 335 -20.27 -17.63 -5.44
CA ILE A 335 -19.43 -16.42 -5.39
C ILE A 335 -17.98 -16.76 -5.05
N GLN A 336 -17.73 -17.61 -4.04
CA GLN A 336 -16.36 -18.00 -3.67
C GLN A 336 -15.65 -18.76 -4.80
N ILE A 337 -16.35 -19.65 -5.50
CA ILE A 337 -15.78 -20.36 -6.66
C ILE A 337 -15.45 -19.37 -7.78
N VAL A 338 -16.34 -18.43 -8.09
CA VAL A 338 -16.08 -17.42 -9.13
C VAL A 338 -14.89 -16.53 -8.78
N ILE A 339 -14.72 -16.15 -7.51
CA ILE A 339 -13.54 -15.42 -7.02
C ILE A 339 -12.26 -16.23 -7.32
N ALA A 340 -12.24 -17.52 -6.98
CA ALA A 340 -11.08 -18.38 -7.22
C ALA A 340 -10.73 -18.50 -8.71
N LEU A 341 -11.72 -18.77 -9.56
CA LEU A 341 -11.51 -18.96 -11.00
C LEU A 341 -11.07 -17.67 -11.69
N SER A 342 -11.70 -16.55 -11.32
CA SER A 342 -11.27 -15.25 -11.85
C SER A 342 -9.85 -14.92 -11.42
N ALA A 343 -9.48 -15.12 -10.15
CA ALA A 343 -8.12 -14.88 -9.66
C ALA A 343 -7.04 -15.69 -10.40
N ILE A 344 -7.32 -16.96 -10.69
CA ILE A 344 -6.44 -17.83 -11.48
C ILE A 344 -6.30 -17.31 -12.91
N LEU A 345 -7.42 -16.97 -13.55
CA LEU A 345 -7.43 -16.46 -14.93
C LEU A 345 -6.64 -15.15 -15.07
N LEU A 346 -6.51 -14.36 -14.01
CA LEU A 346 -5.73 -13.12 -14.05
C LEU A 346 -4.23 -13.35 -14.24
N ILE A 347 -3.67 -14.46 -13.74
CA ILE A 347 -2.22 -14.75 -13.81
C ILE A 347 -1.68 -14.65 -15.25
N PRO A 348 -2.20 -15.39 -16.26
CA PRO A 348 -1.73 -15.27 -17.64
C PRO A 348 -2.09 -13.92 -18.29
N ILE A 349 -3.14 -13.23 -17.81
CA ILE A 349 -3.53 -11.90 -18.32
C ILE A 349 -2.49 -10.85 -17.91
N TYR A 350 -1.98 -10.91 -16.67
CA TYR A 350 -0.95 -9.99 -16.18
C TYR A 350 0.29 -10.00 -17.08
N GLY A 351 0.76 -11.17 -17.52
CA GLY A 351 1.91 -11.28 -18.43
C GLY A 351 1.72 -10.62 -19.81
N LYS A 352 0.47 -10.37 -20.22
CA LYS A 352 0.12 -9.67 -21.48
C LYS A 352 -0.10 -8.18 -21.29
N LEU A 353 -0.26 -7.68 -20.06
CA LEU A 353 -0.55 -6.27 -19.79
C LEU A 353 0.52 -5.34 -20.35
N TYR A 354 1.78 -5.75 -20.24
CA TYR A 354 2.90 -4.97 -20.78
C TYR A 354 2.77 -4.77 -22.30
N ASP A 355 2.51 -5.85 -23.06
CA ASP A 355 2.41 -5.81 -24.52
C ASP A 355 1.21 -4.96 -24.97
N ILE A 356 0.11 -5.02 -24.24
CA ILE A 356 -1.07 -4.19 -24.51
C ILE A 356 -0.75 -2.72 -24.23
N GLY A 357 -0.07 -2.41 -23.12
CA GLY A 357 0.34 -1.06 -22.78
C GLY A 357 1.28 -0.43 -23.83
N LEU A 358 2.20 -1.23 -24.39
CA LEU A 358 3.11 -0.77 -25.44
C LEU A 358 2.39 -0.26 -26.70
N LYS A 359 1.22 -0.81 -27.04
CA LYS A 359 0.42 -0.36 -28.20
C LYS A 359 -0.07 1.08 -28.08
N PHE A 360 -0.05 1.66 -26.87
CA PHE A 360 -0.53 3.02 -26.60
C PHE A 360 0.61 4.03 -26.35
N THR A 361 1.87 3.62 -26.48
CA THR A 361 3.05 4.47 -26.23
C THR A 361 3.15 5.68 -27.16
N GLY A 362 2.60 5.60 -28.38
CA GLY A 362 2.61 6.69 -29.36
C GLY A 362 1.57 7.81 -29.15
N ALA A 363 0.65 7.66 -28.18
CA ALA A 363 -0.49 8.56 -28.01
C ALA A 363 -0.30 9.67 -26.94
N GLY A 364 0.95 9.92 -26.53
CA GLY A 364 1.31 10.89 -25.49
C GLY A 364 1.33 10.31 -24.07
N TRP A 365 2.04 10.96 -23.16
CA TRP A 365 2.27 10.48 -21.78
C TRP A 365 0.98 10.22 -21.01
N LEU A 366 -0.02 11.11 -21.13
CA LEU A 366 -1.29 10.96 -20.45
C LEU A 366 -2.07 9.74 -20.96
N THR A 367 -2.10 9.49 -22.26
CA THR A 367 -2.78 8.34 -22.85
C THR A 367 -2.09 7.04 -22.44
N PHE A 368 -0.75 7.01 -22.46
CA PHE A 368 0.04 5.88 -21.99
C PHE A 368 -0.22 5.58 -20.50
N PHE A 369 -0.24 6.63 -19.67
CA PHE A 369 -0.55 6.52 -18.24
C PHE A 369 -1.97 5.96 -18.05
N ILE A 370 -2.98 6.60 -18.64
CA ILE A 370 -4.38 6.17 -18.52
C ILE A 370 -4.57 4.75 -19.01
N SER A 371 -3.98 4.35 -20.15
CA SER A 371 -4.14 3.00 -20.69
C SER A 371 -3.58 1.93 -19.76
N ARG A 372 -2.43 2.19 -19.12
CA ARG A 372 -1.74 1.21 -18.27
C ARG A 372 -2.47 0.98 -16.94
N TYR A 373 -2.90 2.06 -16.29
CA TYR A 373 -3.65 1.99 -15.03
C TYR A 373 -5.11 1.54 -15.24
N SER A 374 -5.78 1.98 -16.30
CA SER A 374 -7.16 1.56 -16.60
C SER A 374 -7.26 0.08 -16.94
N LEU A 375 -6.29 -0.47 -17.68
CA LEU A 375 -6.29 -1.89 -17.99
C LEU A 375 -6.10 -2.74 -16.72
N SER A 376 -5.19 -2.32 -15.85
CA SER A 376 -4.98 -2.97 -14.53
C SER A 376 -6.24 -2.90 -13.66
N PHE A 377 -6.91 -1.74 -13.67
CA PHE A 377 -8.19 -1.53 -13.00
C PHE A 377 -9.26 -2.52 -13.50
N LEU A 378 -9.42 -2.66 -14.82
CA LEU A 378 -10.43 -3.54 -15.41
C LEU A 378 -10.20 -5.02 -15.09
N VAL A 379 -8.94 -5.46 -15.10
CA VAL A 379 -8.57 -6.86 -14.88
C VAL A 379 -8.89 -7.30 -13.45
N MET A 380 -8.62 -6.47 -12.44
CA MET A 380 -8.94 -6.80 -11.04
C MET A 380 -10.41 -6.58 -10.67
N LEU A 381 -11.18 -5.85 -11.46
CA LEU A 381 -12.55 -5.49 -11.11
C LEU A 381 -13.47 -6.72 -11.00
N ILE A 382 -13.24 -7.75 -11.81
CA ILE A 382 -14.08 -8.95 -11.83
C ILE A 382 -14.08 -9.68 -10.47
N PRO A 383 -12.95 -10.21 -9.95
CA PRO A 383 -12.95 -10.91 -8.67
C PRO A 383 -13.41 -10.01 -7.52
N THR A 384 -13.07 -8.72 -7.54
CA THR A 384 -13.39 -7.77 -6.47
C THR A 384 -14.87 -7.43 -6.39
N ILE A 385 -15.60 -7.42 -7.52
CA ILE A 385 -17.07 -7.38 -7.54
C ILE A 385 -17.67 -8.58 -6.80
N PHE A 386 -17.16 -9.78 -7.03
CA PHE A 386 -17.67 -10.97 -6.34
C PHE A 386 -17.29 -10.97 -4.85
N MET A 387 -16.10 -10.48 -4.48
CA MET A 387 -15.75 -10.28 -3.07
C MET A 387 -16.73 -9.32 -2.38
N GLY A 388 -17.06 -8.19 -3.03
CA GLY A 388 -18.07 -7.24 -2.55
C GLY A 388 -19.46 -7.82 -2.36
N ALA A 389 -19.81 -8.86 -3.12
CA ALA A 389 -21.10 -9.53 -3.02
C ALA A 389 -21.23 -10.42 -1.76
N THR A 390 -20.11 -10.80 -1.13
CA THR A 390 -20.10 -11.73 0.02
C THR A 390 -20.73 -11.11 1.26
N PHE A 391 -20.45 -9.83 1.54
CA PHE A 391 -20.87 -9.18 2.78
C PHE A 391 -22.40 -9.00 2.91
N PRO A 392 -23.15 -8.52 1.89
CA PRO A 392 -24.61 -8.38 2.01
C PRO A 392 -25.33 -9.73 2.14
N ILE A 393 -24.85 -10.78 1.46
CA ILE A 393 -25.42 -12.13 1.57
C ILE A 393 -25.19 -12.68 2.98
N ALA A 394 -23.96 -12.62 3.50
CA ALA A 394 -23.64 -13.08 4.84
C ALA A 394 -24.43 -12.31 5.92
N SER A 395 -24.60 -10.99 5.72
CA SER A 395 -25.42 -10.13 6.56
C SER A 395 -26.86 -10.62 6.65
N LYS A 396 -27.48 -10.95 5.51
CA LYS A 396 -28.86 -11.44 5.48
C LYS A 396 -29.02 -12.86 6.09
N ILE A 397 -27.99 -13.71 5.99
CA ILE A 397 -28.04 -15.05 6.60
C ILE A 397 -27.89 -15.00 8.13
N TYR A 398 -27.10 -14.07 8.66
CA TYR A 398 -26.74 -14.03 10.08
C TYR A 398 -27.62 -13.08 10.92
N ALA A 399 -28.03 -11.93 10.37
CA ALA A 399 -28.77 -10.93 11.11
C ALA A 399 -30.28 -11.20 11.06
N ASN A 400 -30.81 -11.79 12.14
CA ASN A 400 -32.20 -12.26 12.22
C ASN A 400 -33.12 -11.39 13.09
N SER A 401 -32.62 -10.30 13.70
CA SER A 401 -33.44 -9.40 14.54
C SER A 401 -32.99 -7.94 14.42
N ILE A 402 -33.95 -6.99 14.43
CA ILE A 402 -33.66 -5.54 14.42
C ILE A 402 -33.04 -5.10 15.74
N GLU A 403 -33.48 -5.69 16.85
CA GLU A 403 -33.01 -5.33 18.19
C GLU A 403 -31.50 -5.50 18.33
N ASN A 404 -30.96 -6.63 17.86
CA ASN A 404 -29.54 -6.97 17.91
C ASN A 404 -28.80 -6.69 16.59
N LEU A 405 -29.31 -5.76 15.78
CA LEU A 405 -28.77 -5.53 14.44
C LEU A 405 -27.34 -4.99 14.49
N GLY A 406 -27.05 -4.03 15.38
CA GLY A 406 -25.70 -3.48 15.55
C GLY A 406 -24.70 -4.54 15.97
N LYS A 407 -25.05 -5.40 16.95
CA LYS A 407 -24.24 -6.54 17.39
C LYS A 407 -24.03 -7.56 16.26
N SER A 408 -25.05 -7.83 15.45
CA SER A 408 -24.98 -8.83 14.37
C SER A 408 -24.06 -8.34 13.26
N ILE A 409 -24.28 -7.12 12.76
CA ILE A 409 -23.43 -6.50 11.73
C ILE A 409 -22.01 -6.27 12.24
N GLY A 410 -21.88 -5.82 13.49
CA GLY A 410 -20.59 -5.68 14.16
C GLY A 410 -19.81 -6.99 14.22
N LYS A 411 -20.47 -8.11 14.55
CA LYS A 411 -19.82 -9.43 14.57
C LYS A 411 -19.42 -9.90 13.17
N ILE A 412 -20.28 -9.73 12.17
CA ILE A 412 -20.02 -10.06 10.77
C ILE A 412 -18.79 -9.31 10.25
N TYR A 413 -18.77 -7.99 10.44
CA TYR A 413 -17.65 -7.14 10.04
C TYR A 413 -16.37 -7.53 10.78
N SER A 414 -16.43 -7.71 12.11
CA SER A 414 -15.26 -8.12 12.90
C SER A 414 -14.65 -9.46 12.44
N ILE A 415 -15.46 -10.46 12.08
CA ILE A 415 -14.97 -11.77 11.61
C ILE A 415 -14.33 -11.65 10.23
N ASN A 416 -14.94 -10.88 9.32
CA ASN A 416 -14.34 -10.58 8.02
C ASN A 416 -12.97 -9.92 8.21
N THR A 417 -12.92 -8.88 9.04
CA THR A 417 -11.71 -8.10 9.30
C THR A 417 -10.64 -8.92 10.01
N LEU A 418 -10.99 -9.80 10.95
CA LEU A 418 -10.04 -10.75 11.55
C LEU A 418 -9.44 -11.69 10.50
N GLY A 419 -10.28 -12.24 9.61
CA GLY A 419 -9.81 -12.99 8.45
C GLY A 419 -8.82 -12.19 7.63
N SER A 420 -9.18 -10.96 7.28
CA SER A 420 -8.36 -10.00 6.52
C SER A 420 -7.01 -9.67 7.17
N ILE A 421 -6.95 -9.53 8.49
CA ILE A 421 -5.69 -9.36 9.24
C ILE A 421 -4.77 -10.55 9.00
N PHE A 422 -5.27 -11.76 9.24
CA PHE A 422 -4.46 -12.95 9.02
C PHE A 422 -4.12 -13.12 7.53
N GLY A 423 -5.03 -12.78 6.62
CA GLY A 423 -4.80 -12.86 5.17
C GLY A 423 -3.61 -12.02 4.71
N SER A 424 -3.62 -10.73 5.06
CA SER A 424 -2.52 -9.81 4.74
C SER A 424 -1.20 -10.22 5.41
N PHE A 425 -1.25 -10.64 6.69
CA PHE A 425 -0.09 -11.12 7.43
C PHE A 425 0.53 -12.36 6.78
N PHE A 426 -0.27 -13.41 6.53
CA PHE A 426 0.25 -14.66 5.95
C PHE A 426 0.70 -14.47 4.50
N ALA A 427 0.01 -13.65 3.70
CA ALA A 427 0.47 -13.33 2.35
C ALA A 427 1.86 -12.70 2.36
N GLY A 428 2.06 -11.65 3.18
CA GLY A 428 3.34 -10.96 3.29
C GLY A 428 4.44 -11.82 3.92
N PHE A 429 4.21 -12.36 5.12
CA PHE A 429 5.28 -12.96 5.92
C PHE A 429 5.52 -14.45 5.66
N VAL A 430 4.55 -15.16 5.08
CA VAL A 430 4.62 -16.63 4.97
C VAL A 430 4.59 -17.05 3.51
N PHE A 431 3.56 -16.66 2.75
CA PHE A 431 3.37 -17.21 1.41
C PHE A 431 4.34 -16.64 0.38
N ILE A 432 4.55 -15.32 0.33
CA ILE A 432 5.50 -14.72 -0.62
C ILE A 432 6.93 -15.24 -0.41
N PRO A 433 7.53 -15.20 0.80
CA PRO A 433 8.90 -15.69 1.01
C PRO A 433 9.10 -17.18 0.73
N LEU A 434 8.11 -18.02 1.07
CA LEU A 434 8.28 -19.47 1.03
C LEU A 434 7.94 -20.07 -0.34
N ILE A 435 6.91 -19.57 -1.00
CA ILE A 435 6.37 -20.18 -2.22
C ILE A 435 6.21 -19.19 -3.39
N GLY A 436 6.46 -17.90 -3.18
CA GLY A 436 6.34 -16.86 -4.21
C GLY A 436 4.90 -16.45 -4.52
N VAL A 437 4.72 -15.35 -5.26
CA VAL A 437 3.40 -14.73 -5.47
C VAL A 437 2.43 -15.63 -6.24
N GLN A 438 2.90 -16.27 -7.32
CA GLN A 438 2.04 -17.08 -8.19
C GLN A 438 1.44 -18.29 -7.47
N LYS A 439 2.26 -19.06 -6.74
CA LYS A 439 1.77 -20.21 -5.96
C LYS A 439 0.87 -19.75 -4.81
N SER A 440 1.16 -18.61 -4.20
CA SER A 440 0.29 -18.01 -3.18
C SER A 440 -1.12 -17.73 -3.68
N ILE A 441 -1.26 -17.18 -4.90
CA ILE A 441 -2.58 -16.96 -5.53
C ILE A 441 -3.33 -18.29 -5.73
N MET A 442 -2.62 -19.36 -6.12
CA MET A 442 -3.21 -20.69 -6.25
C MET A 442 -3.68 -21.24 -4.91
N VAL A 443 -2.92 -21.07 -3.83
CA VAL A 443 -3.34 -21.48 -2.47
C VAL A 443 -4.63 -20.73 -2.09
N MET A 444 -4.71 -19.41 -2.33
CA MET A 444 -5.92 -18.63 -2.02
C MET A 444 -7.11 -19.09 -2.85
N ALA A 445 -6.89 -19.44 -4.12
CA ALA A 445 -7.96 -19.95 -4.99
C ALA A 445 -8.47 -21.31 -4.49
N CYS A 446 -7.58 -22.21 -4.07
CA CYS A 446 -7.94 -23.47 -3.43
C CYS A 446 -8.74 -23.26 -2.14
N LEU A 447 -8.36 -22.30 -1.29
CA LEU A 447 -9.10 -21.97 -0.06
C LEU A 447 -10.51 -21.44 -0.36
N ASN A 448 -10.66 -20.54 -1.35
CA ASN A 448 -11.96 -20.05 -1.78
C ASN A 448 -12.84 -21.17 -2.34
N ILE A 449 -12.28 -22.13 -3.08
CA ILE A 449 -13.05 -23.27 -3.59
C ILE A 449 -13.44 -24.21 -2.46
N ALA A 450 -12.53 -24.52 -1.53
CA ALA A 450 -12.82 -25.34 -0.36
C ALA A 450 -13.96 -24.73 0.47
N ILE A 451 -13.91 -23.42 0.71
CA ILE A 451 -14.95 -22.75 1.49
C ILE A 451 -16.25 -22.58 0.70
N GLY A 452 -16.18 -22.41 -0.62
CA GLY A 452 -17.34 -22.41 -1.51
C GLY A 452 -18.08 -23.76 -1.49
N ILE A 453 -17.34 -24.86 -1.55
CA ILE A 453 -17.87 -26.23 -1.41
C ILE A 453 -18.51 -26.41 -0.03
N SER A 454 -17.88 -25.90 1.03
CA SER A 454 -18.43 -26.01 2.39
C SER A 454 -19.82 -25.35 2.53
N ALA A 455 -20.09 -24.28 1.77
CA ALA A 455 -21.40 -23.62 1.74
C ALA A 455 -22.49 -24.45 1.05
N PHE A 456 -22.12 -25.38 0.17
CA PHE A 456 -23.06 -26.29 -0.52
C PHE A 456 -23.50 -27.47 0.34
N ILE A 457 -22.67 -27.94 1.27
CA ILE A 457 -22.92 -29.15 2.07
C ILE A 457 -24.23 -29.09 2.88
N PRO A 458 -24.55 -28.00 3.62
CA PRO A 458 -25.79 -27.91 4.39
C PRO A 458 -27.04 -27.89 3.52
N ASN A 459 -26.97 -27.23 2.36
CA ASN A 459 -28.05 -27.21 1.39
C ASN A 459 -28.25 -28.59 0.76
N LEU A 460 -27.18 -29.32 0.47
CA LEU A 460 -27.25 -30.70 -0.02
C LEU A 460 -27.99 -31.60 0.97
N MET A 461 -27.66 -31.50 2.27
CA MET A 461 -28.32 -32.25 3.34
C MET A 461 -29.79 -31.85 3.51
N TYR A 462 -30.08 -30.55 3.48
CA TYR A 462 -31.43 -30.00 3.58
C TYR A 462 -32.34 -30.44 2.41
N TRP A 463 -31.87 -30.30 1.17
CA TRP A 463 -32.64 -30.70 -0.02
C TRP A 463 -32.78 -32.22 -0.17
N ARG A 464 -31.81 -32.99 0.34
CA ARG A 464 -31.92 -34.46 0.45
C ARG A 464 -33.01 -34.84 1.45
N SER A 465 -33.11 -34.14 2.58
CA SER A 465 -34.20 -34.34 3.54
C SER A 465 -35.58 -33.97 2.97
N LYS A 466 -35.66 -32.99 2.06
CA LYS A 466 -36.90 -32.64 1.33
C LYS A 466 -37.11 -33.44 0.02
N ASN A 467 -36.34 -34.50 -0.21
CA ASN A 467 -36.45 -35.40 -1.37
C ASN A 467 -36.43 -34.71 -2.76
N ASN A 468 -35.72 -33.58 -2.90
CA ASN A 468 -35.64 -32.82 -4.16
C ASN A 468 -34.38 -33.18 -4.97
N SER A 469 -34.45 -34.29 -5.73
CA SER A 469 -33.33 -34.84 -6.49
C SER A 469 -32.69 -33.86 -7.49
N LYS A 470 -33.48 -32.96 -8.10
CA LYS A 470 -32.95 -31.95 -9.04
C LYS A 470 -31.99 -30.97 -8.35
N LYS A 471 -32.34 -30.52 -7.14
CA LYS A 471 -31.49 -29.63 -6.35
C LYS A 471 -30.24 -30.35 -5.87
N VAL A 472 -30.36 -31.60 -5.43
CA VAL A 472 -29.22 -32.42 -5.01
C VAL A 472 -28.22 -32.61 -6.17
N ILE A 473 -28.69 -32.98 -7.37
CA ILE A 473 -27.85 -33.12 -8.56
C ILE A 473 -27.13 -31.81 -8.91
N SER A 474 -27.84 -30.67 -8.87
CA SER A 474 -27.21 -29.37 -9.16
C SER A 474 -26.03 -29.03 -8.24
N HIS A 475 -26.11 -29.39 -6.95
CA HIS A 475 -25.01 -29.16 -6.00
C HIS A 475 -23.82 -30.08 -6.27
N TYR A 476 -24.04 -31.35 -6.62
CA TYR A 476 -22.96 -32.23 -7.07
C TYR A 476 -22.28 -31.71 -8.33
N VAL A 477 -23.06 -31.22 -9.30
CA VAL A 477 -22.51 -30.60 -10.52
C VAL A 477 -21.64 -29.39 -10.17
N TYR A 478 -22.07 -28.51 -9.25
CA TYR A 478 -21.26 -27.38 -8.82
C TYR A 478 -19.94 -27.80 -8.16
N ILE A 479 -19.96 -28.84 -7.33
CA ILE A 479 -18.75 -29.39 -6.70
C ILE A 479 -17.80 -29.96 -7.77
N VAL A 480 -18.32 -30.76 -8.71
CA VAL A 480 -17.52 -31.35 -9.79
C VAL A 480 -16.90 -30.25 -10.66
N ILE A 481 -17.68 -29.23 -11.06
CA ILE A 481 -17.17 -28.10 -11.84
C ILE A 481 -16.05 -27.38 -11.08
N ALA A 482 -16.22 -27.16 -9.77
CA ALA A 482 -15.20 -26.52 -8.94
C ALA A 482 -13.90 -27.33 -8.91
N ILE A 483 -13.99 -28.65 -8.68
CA ILE A 483 -12.83 -29.55 -8.64
C ILE A 483 -12.12 -29.60 -10.00
N VAL A 484 -12.87 -29.80 -11.09
CA VAL A 484 -12.31 -29.83 -12.45
C VAL A 484 -11.61 -28.52 -12.76
N ALA A 485 -12.20 -27.39 -12.39
CA ALA A 485 -11.61 -26.09 -12.65
C ALA A 485 -10.31 -25.88 -11.86
N VAL A 486 -10.17 -26.39 -10.62
CA VAL A 486 -8.87 -26.42 -9.91
C VAL A 486 -7.84 -27.23 -10.66
N ILE A 487 -8.19 -28.46 -11.07
CA ILE A 487 -7.28 -29.37 -11.76
C ILE A 487 -6.77 -28.73 -13.06
N VAL A 488 -7.68 -28.21 -13.89
CA VAL A 488 -7.34 -27.51 -15.13
C VAL A 488 -6.42 -26.32 -14.85
N SER A 489 -6.69 -25.57 -13.79
CA SER A 489 -5.88 -24.41 -13.41
C SER A 489 -4.44 -24.77 -13.01
N ILE A 490 -4.25 -25.90 -12.33
CA ILE A 490 -2.93 -26.43 -11.98
C ILE A 490 -2.14 -26.82 -13.25
N PHE A 491 -2.81 -27.37 -14.26
CA PHE A 491 -2.16 -27.82 -15.51
C PHE A 491 -1.93 -26.69 -16.54
N VAL A 492 -2.80 -25.68 -16.60
CA VAL A 492 -2.69 -24.57 -17.56
C VAL A 492 -1.64 -23.54 -17.14
N ILE A 493 -1.41 -23.39 -15.84
CA ILE A 493 -0.41 -22.47 -15.32
C ILE A 493 0.92 -23.23 -15.23
N ASP A 494 1.84 -22.95 -16.16
CA ASP A 494 3.23 -23.40 -16.05
C ASP A 494 3.87 -22.76 -14.79
N THR A 495 3.80 -23.48 -13.67
CA THR A 495 4.12 -23.00 -12.32
C THR A 495 5.60 -22.74 -12.07
N ASN A 496 6.47 -23.05 -13.04
CA ASN A 496 7.92 -22.99 -12.89
C ASN A 496 8.58 -21.78 -13.53
N GLN A 497 7.85 -20.94 -14.29
CA GLN A 497 8.43 -19.73 -14.86
C GLN A 497 8.21 -18.52 -13.93
N PRO A 498 9.29 -17.83 -13.50
CA PRO A 498 9.15 -16.60 -12.72
C PRO A 498 8.31 -15.56 -13.47
N LEU A 499 7.40 -14.89 -12.75
CA LEU A 499 6.59 -13.79 -13.32
C LEU A 499 7.47 -12.69 -13.94
N THR A 500 8.71 -12.53 -13.46
CA THR A 500 9.71 -11.60 -13.99
C THR A 500 10.04 -11.83 -15.46
N LYS A 501 9.96 -13.06 -15.98
CA LYS A 501 10.15 -13.34 -17.42
C LYS A 501 9.12 -12.64 -18.30
N PHE A 502 7.94 -12.35 -17.76
CA PHE A 502 6.86 -11.67 -18.50
C PHE A 502 6.89 -10.15 -18.34
N THR A 503 7.84 -9.61 -17.56
CA THR A 503 7.95 -8.17 -17.32
C THR A 503 8.65 -7.44 -18.46
N ALA A 504 8.53 -6.11 -18.44
CA ALA A 504 9.23 -5.20 -19.33
C ALA A 504 10.75 -5.42 -19.36
N VAL A 505 11.32 -5.86 -18.23
CA VAL A 505 12.77 -6.06 -18.07
C VAL A 505 13.27 -7.15 -19.01
N PHE A 506 12.65 -8.34 -18.99
CA PHE A 506 13.06 -9.43 -19.87
C PHE A 506 12.72 -9.17 -21.34
N LYS A 507 11.53 -8.60 -21.61
CA LYS A 507 11.11 -8.30 -22.97
C LYS A 507 11.91 -7.16 -23.60
N GLY A 508 12.31 -6.16 -22.81
CA GLY A 508 13.09 -5.00 -23.25
C GLY A 508 14.59 -5.26 -23.34
N ALA A 509 15.14 -6.12 -22.46
CA ALA A 509 16.55 -6.49 -22.51
C ALA A 509 16.85 -7.49 -23.66
N GLY A 510 15.82 -8.17 -24.19
CA GLY A 510 15.88 -9.05 -25.36
C GLY A 510 15.69 -10.52 -24.98
N GLU A 511 14.96 -11.28 -25.81
CA GLU A 511 14.64 -12.71 -25.58
C GLU A 511 15.88 -13.61 -25.44
N LYS A 512 17.05 -13.14 -25.87
CA LYS A 512 18.33 -13.86 -25.78
C LYS A 512 19.06 -13.68 -24.44
N ASN A 513 18.57 -12.81 -23.56
CA ASN A 513 19.21 -12.55 -22.29
C ASN A 513 18.97 -13.69 -21.29
N LYS A 514 20.00 -13.98 -20.49
CA LYS A 514 19.99 -15.08 -19.55
C LYS A 514 19.63 -14.59 -18.16
N LEU A 515 18.60 -15.19 -17.56
CA LEU A 515 18.29 -15.04 -16.14
C LEU A 515 19.35 -15.78 -15.31
N LEU A 516 20.24 -15.06 -14.63
CA LEU A 516 21.25 -15.66 -13.75
C LEU A 516 20.75 -15.87 -12.32
N PHE A 517 19.94 -14.93 -11.82
CA PHE A 517 19.46 -14.93 -10.45
C PHE A 517 18.05 -14.35 -10.38
N TYR A 518 17.19 -14.97 -9.60
CA TYR A 518 15.87 -14.44 -9.25
C TYR A 518 15.57 -14.78 -7.80
N LYS A 519 15.24 -13.77 -7.01
CA LYS A 519 14.76 -13.93 -5.65
C LYS A 519 13.59 -13.00 -5.41
N GLU A 520 12.48 -13.59 -4.98
CA GLU A 520 11.28 -12.86 -4.60
C GLU A 520 11.29 -12.65 -3.09
N GLU A 521 11.27 -11.38 -2.69
CA GLU A 521 11.17 -10.96 -1.29
C GLU A 521 9.81 -10.28 -1.08
N VAL A 522 9.52 -9.87 0.16
CA VAL A 522 8.18 -9.40 0.49
C VAL A 522 7.88 -8.01 -0.10
N ASP A 523 8.88 -7.13 -0.18
CA ASP A 523 8.80 -5.76 -0.74
C ASP A 523 9.45 -5.63 -2.11
N THR A 524 10.33 -6.54 -2.50
CA THR A 524 11.12 -6.39 -3.72
C THR A 524 11.35 -7.73 -4.41
N SER A 525 11.55 -7.69 -5.73
CA SER A 525 12.03 -8.83 -6.49
C SER A 525 13.40 -8.49 -7.06
N VAL A 526 14.44 -9.25 -6.70
CA VAL A 526 15.81 -9.02 -7.17
C VAL A 526 16.12 -9.98 -8.30
N THR A 527 16.59 -9.44 -9.42
CA THR A 527 16.89 -10.19 -10.62
C THR A 527 18.27 -9.81 -11.15
N VAL A 528 19.09 -10.80 -11.52
CA VAL A 528 20.32 -10.56 -12.29
C VAL A 528 20.15 -11.14 -13.68
N VAL A 529 20.36 -10.29 -14.68
CA VAL A 529 20.26 -10.64 -16.10
C VAL A 529 21.61 -10.42 -16.76
N GLU A 530 22.06 -11.39 -17.55
CA GLU A 530 23.24 -11.29 -18.41
C GLU A 530 22.78 -11.13 -19.86
N ASP A 531 23.28 -10.10 -20.54
CA ASP A 531 23.00 -9.89 -21.95
C ASP A 531 23.92 -10.71 -22.87
N THR A 532 23.73 -10.57 -24.17
CA THR A 532 24.53 -11.27 -25.18
C THR A 532 25.99 -10.83 -25.23
N GLU A 533 26.34 -9.68 -24.66
CA GLU A 533 27.71 -9.16 -24.55
C GLU A 533 28.39 -9.61 -23.25
N GLY A 534 27.66 -10.31 -22.37
CA GLY A 534 28.15 -10.77 -21.07
C GLY A 534 28.04 -9.72 -19.96
N VAL A 535 27.38 -8.59 -20.21
CA VAL A 535 27.13 -7.54 -19.20
C VAL A 535 26.01 -7.99 -18.29
N ARG A 536 26.26 -7.90 -16.98
CA ARG A 536 25.33 -8.27 -15.92
C ARG A 536 24.68 -7.03 -15.35
N ARG A 537 23.36 -7.10 -15.24
CA ARG A 537 22.53 -6.01 -14.69
C ARG A 537 21.74 -6.53 -13.52
N ILE A 538 21.76 -5.78 -12.42
CA ILE A 538 20.89 -6.04 -11.28
C ILE A 538 19.65 -5.16 -11.38
N PHE A 539 18.49 -5.81 -11.29
CA PHE A 539 17.18 -5.17 -11.25
C PHE A 539 16.56 -5.38 -9.88
N VAL A 540 15.98 -4.31 -9.36
CA VAL A 540 15.10 -4.34 -8.18
C VAL A 540 13.69 -4.00 -8.67
N ASP A 541 12.79 -4.96 -8.51
CA ASP A 541 11.50 -5.04 -9.21
C ASP A 541 11.67 -4.93 -10.73
N THR A 542 11.33 -3.78 -11.31
CA THR A 542 11.47 -3.50 -12.75
C THR A 542 12.55 -2.48 -13.08
N ASN A 543 13.21 -1.94 -12.06
CA ASN A 543 14.15 -0.84 -12.23
C ASN A 543 15.57 -1.37 -12.22
N GLN A 544 16.34 -1.00 -13.25
CA GLN A 544 17.77 -1.26 -13.27
C GLN A 544 18.42 -0.45 -12.15
N ALA A 545 19.04 -1.15 -11.20
CA ALA A 545 19.72 -0.52 -10.08
C ALA A 545 21.19 -0.24 -10.42
N ALA A 546 21.86 -1.16 -11.12
CA ALA A 546 23.25 -1.02 -11.55
C ALA A 546 23.61 -2.05 -12.64
N GLU A 547 24.70 -1.81 -13.37
CA GLU A 547 25.30 -2.75 -14.32
C GLU A 547 26.82 -2.79 -14.25
N ASP A 548 27.43 -3.96 -14.55
CA ASP A 548 28.89 -4.14 -14.54
C ASP A 548 29.57 -3.73 -15.85
N SER A 549 28.92 -2.88 -16.64
CA SER A 549 29.43 -2.44 -17.94
C SER A 549 30.55 -1.41 -17.78
N ARG A 550 31.36 -1.24 -18.84
CA ARG A 550 32.35 -0.15 -18.91
C ARG A 550 31.74 1.26 -18.83
N TRP A 551 30.43 1.38 -19.00
CA TRP A 551 29.73 2.66 -18.99
C TRP A 551 29.27 3.02 -17.58
N ASP A 552 28.68 2.09 -16.81
CA ASP A 552 28.16 2.38 -15.46
C ASP A 552 29.22 2.20 -14.36
N LEU A 553 30.15 1.26 -14.51
CA LEU A 553 31.14 0.95 -13.47
C LEU A 553 31.96 2.17 -12.98
N PRO A 554 32.43 3.10 -13.85
CA PRO A 554 33.15 4.30 -13.40
C PRO A 554 32.36 5.18 -12.44
N SER A 555 31.04 5.23 -12.58
CA SER A 555 30.16 6.04 -11.73
C SER A 555 30.18 5.62 -10.26
N HIS A 556 30.13 4.31 -10.00
CA HIS A 556 30.18 3.76 -8.64
C HIS A 556 31.55 3.98 -8.00
N ASN A 557 32.63 3.92 -8.80
CA ASN A 557 33.98 4.25 -8.35
C ASN A 557 34.12 5.73 -7.98
N ILE A 558 33.56 6.65 -8.78
CA ILE A 558 33.59 8.08 -8.47
C ILE A 558 32.84 8.39 -7.17
N ILE A 559 31.65 7.81 -6.94
CA ILE A 559 30.93 7.98 -5.66
C ILE A 559 31.79 7.58 -4.47
N GLY A 560 32.59 6.52 -4.61
CA GLY A 560 33.46 6.04 -3.54
C GLY A 560 34.71 6.90 -3.36
N HIS A 561 35.48 7.13 -4.42
CA HIS A 561 36.79 7.76 -4.30
C HIS A 561 36.75 9.27 -4.17
N LEU A 562 35.92 9.98 -4.95
CA LEU A 562 35.95 11.45 -4.99
C LEU A 562 35.64 12.06 -3.62
N PRO A 563 34.52 11.74 -2.93
CA PRO A 563 34.21 12.35 -1.63
C PRO A 563 35.29 12.05 -0.58
N ILE A 564 35.87 10.85 -0.60
CA ILE A 564 36.92 10.44 0.34
C ILE A 564 38.23 11.22 0.08
N LEU A 565 38.56 11.49 -1.19
CA LEU A 565 39.72 12.31 -1.54
C LEU A 565 39.50 13.80 -1.23
N LEU A 566 38.26 14.30 -1.28
CA LEU A 566 37.94 15.67 -0.87
C LEU A 566 37.98 15.87 0.65
N HIS A 567 37.74 14.82 1.45
CA HIS A 567 37.84 14.88 2.91
C HIS A 567 39.31 14.83 3.36
N PRO A 568 39.78 15.63 4.34
CA PRO A 568 41.19 15.68 4.74
C PRO A 568 41.72 14.38 5.38
N ASP A 569 40.98 13.78 6.33
CA ASP A 569 41.37 12.54 7.05
C ASP A 569 40.17 11.64 7.34
N PRO A 570 39.59 10.95 6.33
CA PRO A 570 38.38 10.15 6.50
C PRO A 570 38.67 8.82 7.20
N LYS A 571 37.80 8.40 8.13
CA LYS A 571 37.93 7.16 8.91
C LYS A 571 36.69 6.28 8.89
N ASN A 572 35.51 6.90 8.85
CA ASN A 572 34.23 6.20 8.85
C ASN A 572 33.32 6.73 7.74
N ALA A 573 32.81 5.83 6.91
CA ALA A 573 31.82 6.13 5.88
C ALA A 573 30.52 5.36 6.12
N LEU A 574 29.40 6.01 5.85
CA LEU A 574 28.07 5.40 5.77
C LEU A 574 27.65 5.36 4.31
N VAL A 575 27.42 4.17 3.78
CA VAL A 575 26.92 3.98 2.40
C VAL A 575 25.49 3.46 2.48
N ILE A 576 24.54 4.26 2.02
CA ILE A 576 23.12 3.90 1.97
C ILE A 576 22.80 3.33 0.58
N GLY A 577 22.50 2.03 0.57
CA GLY A 577 22.36 1.19 -0.63
C GLY A 577 23.65 0.42 -0.92
N PHE A 578 23.57 -0.90 -1.08
CA PHE A 578 24.73 -1.74 -1.40
C PHE A 578 24.92 -1.92 -2.91
N GLY A 579 23.83 -2.14 -3.66
CA GLY A 579 23.88 -2.35 -5.10
C GLY A 579 24.82 -3.50 -5.51
N MET A 580 25.86 -3.18 -6.27
CA MET A 580 26.92 -4.15 -6.65
C MET A 580 28.12 -4.17 -5.69
N GLY A 581 28.10 -3.39 -4.60
CA GLY A 581 29.21 -3.31 -3.63
C GLY A 581 30.45 -2.53 -4.08
N VAL A 582 30.47 -1.99 -5.31
CA VAL A 582 31.62 -1.27 -5.89
C VAL A 582 31.93 0.02 -5.11
N THR A 583 30.92 0.81 -4.76
CA THR A 583 31.10 2.03 -3.97
C THR A 583 31.77 1.74 -2.62
N SER A 584 31.30 0.70 -1.92
CA SER A 584 31.89 0.30 -0.64
C SER A 584 33.33 -0.16 -0.82
N TYR A 585 33.61 -0.96 -1.86
CA TYR A 585 34.96 -1.41 -2.18
C TYR A 585 35.92 -0.24 -2.47
N ALA A 586 35.51 0.72 -3.30
CA ALA A 586 36.29 1.91 -3.60
C ALA A 586 36.65 2.73 -2.34
N ILE A 587 35.75 2.77 -1.36
CA ILE A 587 36.00 3.43 -0.07
C ILE A 587 36.98 2.64 0.80
N THR A 588 36.88 1.30 0.89
CA THR A 588 37.81 0.50 1.71
C THR A 588 39.24 0.56 1.20
N ARG A 589 39.47 0.85 -0.10
CA ARG A 589 40.82 1.09 -0.66
C ARG A 589 41.57 2.23 0.02
N HIS A 590 40.86 3.18 0.61
CA HIS A 590 41.44 4.30 1.36
C HIS A 590 41.79 3.95 2.81
N GLY A 591 41.45 2.75 3.28
CA GLY A 591 41.60 2.34 4.69
C GLY A 591 40.46 2.83 5.59
N VAL A 592 39.31 3.15 5.00
CA VAL A 592 38.14 3.71 5.67
C VAL A 592 37.18 2.58 6.06
N ASN A 593 36.64 2.62 7.28
CA ASN A 593 35.60 1.68 7.71
C ASN A 593 34.26 2.06 7.07
N VAL A 594 33.55 1.11 6.51
CA VAL A 594 32.30 1.32 5.78
C VAL A 594 31.15 0.59 6.47
N ASP A 595 30.19 1.35 6.99
CA ASP A 595 28.87 0.78 7.30
C ASP A 595 28.01 0.87 6.02
N ALA A 596 27.74 -0.26 5.38
CA ALA A 596 26.88 -0.34 4.21
C ALA A 596 25.49 -0.81 4.62
N VAL A 597 24.48 0.04 4.43
CA VAL A 597 23.10 -0.23 4.84
C VAL A 597 22.25 -0.57 3.62
N GLU A 598 21.76 -1.81 3.57
CA GLU A 598 20.95 -2.34 2.47
C GLU A 598 19.61 -2.86 2.99
N ILE A 599 18.52 -2.45 2.34
CA ILE A 599 17.17 -2.86 2.76
C ILE A 599 16.83 -4.28 2.28
N SER A 600 17.35 -4.70 1.12
CA SER A 600 17.04 -5.99 0.50
C SER A 600 18.14 -7.03 0.73
N PRO A 601 17.87 -8.11 1.48
CA PRO A 601 18.76 -9.28 1.56
C PRO A 601 19.03 -9.91 0.18
N GLY A 602 18.15 -9.72 -0.78
CA GLY A 602 18.24 -10.26 -2.14
C GLY A 602 19.31 -9.57 -2.96
N VAL A 603 19.50 -8.25 -2.78
CA VAL A 603 20.60 -7.49 -3.39
C VAL A 603 21.94 -8.03 -2.88
N VAL A 604 22.06 -8.26 -1.57
CA VAL A 604 23.25 -8.87 -0.97
C VAL A 604 23.47 -10.31 -1.48
N SER A 605 22.40 -11.09 -1.58
CA SER A 605 22.47 -12.47 -2.11
C SER A 605 22.98 -12.50 -3.57
N ALA A 606 22.70 -11.45 -4.35
CA ALA A 606 23.16 -11.30 -5.72
C ALA A 606 24.65 -10.92 -5.84
N ASN A 607 25.34 -10.59 -4.74
CA ASN A 607 26.76 -10.22 -4.74
C ASN A 607 27.67 -11.25 -5.43
N SER A 608 27.34 -12.54 -5.36
CA SER A 608 28.12 -13.62 -5.97
C SER A 608 28.33 -13.44 -7.48
N PHE A 609 27.45 -12.70 -8.16
CA PHE A 609 27.53 -12.41 -9.59
C PHE A 609 28.41 -11.19 -9.92
N PHE A 610 28.77 -10.37 -8.92
CA PHE A 610 29.53 -9.12 -9.07
C PHE A 610 30.90 -9.15 -8.37
N THR A 611 31.33 -10.30 -7.85
CA THR A 611 32.63 -10.49 -7.17
C THR A 611 33.84 -10.09 -8.00
N LYS A 612 33.72 -10.12 -9.34
CA LYS A 612 34.78 -9.70 -10.25
C LYS A 612 35.08 -8.20 -10.20
N ILE A 613 34.08 -7.37 -9.92
CA ILE A 613 34.19 -5.90 -9.95
C ILE A 613 34.30 -5.29 -8.55
N ASN A 614 33.83 -6.00 -7.52
CA ASN A 614 33.89 -5.53 -6.13
C ASN A 614 34.89 -6.32 -5.25
N HIS A 615 35.63 -7.26 -5.85
CA HIS A 615 36.63 -8.09 -5.18
C HIS A 615 36.12 -8.86 -3.96
N ASP A 616 34.85 -9.27 -3.98
CA ASP A 616 34.17 -9.99 -2.91
C ASP A 616 34.17 -9.21 -1.58
N ILE A 617 33.84 -7.91 -1.68
CA ILE A 617 33.79 -6.91 -0.61
C ILE A 617 33.10 -7.38 0.69
N LEU A 618 32.18 -8.35 0.62
CA LEU A 618 31.54 -8.95 1.79
C LEU A 618 32.51 -9.66 2.75
N LYS A 619 33.74 -9.96 2.30
CA LYS A 619 34.82 -10.53 3.13
C LYS A 619 35.82 -9.50 3.66
N ASP A 620 35.71 -8.24 3.23
CA ASP A 620 36.62 -7.18 3.65
C ASP A 620 36.37 -6.84 5.14
N PRO A 621 37.41 -6.84 6.00
CA PRO A 621 37.25 -6.52 7.42
C PRO A 621 36.84 -5.07 7.69
N LEU A 622 36.99 -4.17 6.72
CA LEU A 622 36.56 -2.78 6.81
C LEU A 622 35.08 -2.59 6.44
N LEU A 623 34.43 -3.61 5.87
CA LEU A 623 32.99 -3.56 5.58
C LEU A 623 32.18 -4.12 6.74
N HIS A 624 31.21 -3.33 7.20
CA HIS A 624 30.12 -3.77 8.04
C HIS A 624 28.80 -3.63 7.30
N LEU A 625 28.28 -4.75 6.82
CA LEU A 625 26.99 -4.80 6.14
C LEU A 625 25.84 -4.86 7.15
N ILE A 626 24.87 -3.97 7.00
CA ILE A 626 23.71 -3.83 7.88
C ILE A 626 22.44 -3.98 7.05
N ILE A 627 21.61 -4.97 7.37
CA ILE A 627 20.32 -5.18 6.72
C ILE A 627 19.23 -4.36 7.43
N GLU A 628 18.94 -3.16 6.95
CA GLU A 628 17.95 -2.23 7.52
C GLU A 628 17.56 -1.15 6.51
N ASP A 629 16.47 -0.43 6.76
CA ASP A 629 16.16 0.82 6.05
C ASP A 629 17.22 1.89 6.34
N GLY A 630 17.93 2.37 5.31
CA GLY A 630 19.04 3.33 5.48
C GLY A 630 18.66 4.65 6.12
N ARG A 631 17.42 5.13 5.91
CA ARG A 631 16.93 6.34 6.56
C ARG A 631 16.63 6.08 8.03
N ASN A 632 16.03 4.93 8.34
CA ASN A 632 15.77 4.52 9.72
C ASN A 632 17.08 4.29 10.50
N TYR A 633 18.08 3.64 9.90
CA TYR A 633 19.41 3.48 10.49
C TYR A 633 20.05 4.84 10.80
N THR A 634 20.01 5.78 9.85
CA THR A 634 20.55 7.13 10.05
C THR A 634 19.83 7.87 11.20
N LEU A 635 18.52 7.66 11.34
CA LEU A 635 17.72 8.21 12.43
C LEU A 635 18.17 7.68 13.80
N THR A 636 18.39 6.38 13.92
CA THR A 636 18.58 5.71 15.21
C THR A 636 20.03 5.64 15.67
N THR A 637 20.99 5.52 14.75
CA THR A 637 22.42 5.47 15.06
C THR A 637 22.89 6.74 15.79
N ASP A 638 23.92 6.61 16.61
CA ASP A 638 24.64 7.71 17.25
C ASP A 638 26.06 7.88 16.68
N LYS A 639 26.51 6.93 15.84
CA LYS A 639 27.80 7.00 15.13
C LYS A 639 27.82 8.22 14.21
N LYS A 640 28.99 8.88 14.20
CA LYS A 640 29.30 9.98 13.30
C LYS A 640 30.17 9.51 12.14
N TYR A 641 29.95 10.05 10.96
CA TYR A 641 30.62 9.66 9.74
C TYR A 641 31.33 10.84 9.09
N ASP A 642 32.51 10.58 8.53
CA ASP A 642 33.30 11.53 7.74
C ASP A 642 32.78 11.62 6.30
N MET A 643 32.07 10.59 5.86
CA MET A 643 31.40 10.54 4.57
C MET A 643 30.05 9.84 4.71
N ILE A 644 28.99 10.46 4.19
CA ILE A 644 27.70 9.80 4.01
C ILE A 644 27.39 9.80 2.51
N SER A 645 27.16 8.61 1.96
CA SER A 645 26.73 8.43 0.57
C SER A 645 25.33 7.88 0.51
N ALA A 646 24.48 8.49 -0.33
CA ALA A 646 23.17 7.95 -0.65
C ALA A 646 23.11 7.59 -2.15
N GLY A 647 23.27 6.29 -2.44
CA GLY A 647 23.23 5.69 -3.78
C GLY A 647 22.03 4.76 -3.92
N ILE A 648 20.83 5.33 -4.03
CA ILE A 648 19.57 4.58 -4.03
C ILE A 648 18.90 4.59 -5.41
N ILE A 649 17.89 3.74 -5.60
CA ILE A 649 17.09 3.69 -6.83
C ILE A 649 16.45 5.06 -7.13
N HIS A 650 16.36 5.41 -8.42
CA HIS A 650 15.80 6.64 -8.94
C HIS A 650 14.47 7.08 -8.26
N PRO A 651 14.32 8.36 -7.83
CA PRO A 651 13.19 8.80 -6.99
C PRO A 651 11.82 8.79 -7.68
N LEU A 652 11.75 8.96 -9.00
CA LEU A 652 10.47 8.88 -9.74
C LEU A 652 9.97 7.46 -10.04
N VAL A 653 10.80 6.43 -9.85
CA VAL A 653 10.42 5.05 -10.18
C VAL A 653 10.16 4.18 -8.96
N SER A 654 10.60 4.63 -7.78
CA SER A 654 10.36 4.00 -6.47
C SER A 654 9.88 5.04 -5.46
N THR A 655 8.68 4.83 -4.91
CA THR A 655 8.02 5.77 -3.99
C THR A 655 8.82 6.02 -2.72
N ASN A 656 9.44 4.97 -2.19
CA ASN A 656 10.20 5.05 -0.93
C ASN A 656 11.55 5.76 -1.14
N SER A 657 12.08 5.77 -2.37
CA SER A 657 13.34 6.44 -2.70
C SER A 657 13.23 7.97 -2.65
N ALA A 658 12.07 8.55 -2.95
CA ALA A 658 11.89 10.00 -2.92
C ALA A 658 12.18 10.61 -1.55
N GLY A 659 11.96 9.85 -0.46
CA GLY A 659 12.23 10.28 0.91
C GLY A 659 13.70 10.61 1.20
N PHE A 660 14.64 10.10 0.41
CA PHE A 660 16.07 10.39 0.54
C PHE A 660 16.52 11.65 -0.22
N TYR A 661 15.60 12.34 -0.90
CA TYR A 661 15.84 13.60 -1.59
C TYR A 661 15.13 14.79 -0.90
N THR A 662 14.72 14.59 0.35
CA THR A 662 14.02 15.60 1.16
C THR A 662 15.01 16.40 2.01
N LYS A 663 14.63 17.64 2.33
CA LYS A 663 15.37 18.47 3.29
C LYS A 663 15.49 17.76 4.64
N ASP A 664 14.43 17.12 5.09
CA ASP A 664 14.37 16.39 6.36
C ASP A 664 15.40 15.25 6.44
N PHE A 665 15.61 14.52 5.34
CA PHE A 665 16.65 13.51 5.25
C PHE A 665 18.06 14.11 5.26
N TYR A 666 18.30 15.18 4.51
CA TYR A 666 19.62 15.82 4.49
C TYR A 666 20.00 16.44 5.84
N GLU A 667 19.05 17.07 6.54
CA GLU A 667 19.26 17.54 7.91
C GLU A 667 19.51 16.38 8.89
N LEU A 668 18.90 15.22 8.65
CA LEU A 668 19.19 14.02 9.42
C LEU A 668 20.63 13.51 9.15
N CYS A 669 21.07 13.44 7.89
CA CYS A 669 22.45 13.10 7.53
C CYS A 669 23.44 14.07 8.16
N LYS A 670 23.20 15.39 8.07
CA LYS A 670 24.03 16.43 8.69
C LYS A 670 24.22 16.21 10.19
N LYS A 671 23.16 15.79 10.91
CA LYS A 671 23.24 15.42 12.34
C LYS A 671 24.05 14.15 12.61
N ARG A 672 24.39 13.34 11.61
CA ARG A 672 25.24 12.14 11.69
C ARG A 672 26.62 12.32 11.08
N MET A 673 26.96 13.53 10.65
CA MET A 673 28.29 13.83 10.13
C MET A 673 29.22 14.34 11.24
N THR A 674 30.52 14.14 11.05
CA THR A 674 31.59 14.85 11.78
C THR A 674 31.66 16.31 11.33
N GLU A 675 32.45 17.14 12.01
CA GLU A 675 32.58 18.58 11.69
C GLU A 675 33.07 18.82 10.26
N ASN A 676 33.98 17.96 9.76
CA ASN A 676 34.52 18.01 8.41
C ASN A 676 33.81 17.07 7.42
N GLY A 677 32.70 16.47 7.83
CA GLY A 677 32.07 15.40 7.06
C GLY A 677 31.57 15.85 5.69
N ILE A 678 31.59 14.93 4.72
CA ILE A 678 31.13 15.16 3.34
C ILE A 678 29.86 14.36 3.04
N MET A 679 28.85 15.03 2.48
CA MET A 679 27.64 14.37 1.98
C MET A 679 27.78 14.16 0.47
N CYS A 680 27.59 12.93 0.01
CA CYS A 680 27.56 12.58 -1.41
C CYS A 680 26.19 12.02 -1.79
N GLN A 681 25.50 12.70 -2.70
CA GLN A 681 24.19 12.27 -3.20
C GLN A 681 24.27 12.01 -4.70
N TRP A 682 23.94 10.78 -5.11
CA TRP A 682 23.69 10.52 -6.52
C TRP A 682 22.40 11.18 -6.99
N VAL A 683 22.40 11.79 -8.18
CA VAL A 683 21.23 12.39 -8.81
C VAL A 683 21.11 11.86 -10.25
N PRO A 684 20.01 11.18 -10.59
CA PRO A 684 19.78 10.73 -11.96
C PRO A 684 19.42 11.91 -12.87
N LEU A 685 19.99 11.95 -14.08
CA LEU A 685 19.56 12.86 -15.15
C LEU A 685 18.46 12.25 -16.03
N HIS A 686 18.47 10.93 -16.22
CA HIS A 686 17.50 10.27 -17.09
C HIS A 686 16.09 10.35 -16.48
N ARG A 687 15.08 10.54 -17.32
CA ARG A 687 13.65 10.53 -16.93
C ARG A 687 13.28 11.54 -15.84
N LEU A 688 14.09 12.57 -15.60
CA LEU A 688 13.85 13.60 -14.60
C LEU A 688 13.56 14.96 -15.29
N PRO A 689 12.35 15.53 -15.13
CA PRO A 689 12.06 16.87 -15.63
C PRO A 689 12.99 17.91 -15.00
N GLU A 690 13.40 18.93 -15.77
CA GLU A 690 14.36 19.96 -15.33
C GLU A 690 13.95 20.61 -13.99
N GLU A 691 12.67 20.93 -13.80
CA GLU A 691 12.18 21.52 -12.55
C GLU A 691 12.31 20.58 -11.34
N HIS A 692 12.21 19.26 -11.54
CA HIS A 692 12.45 18.28 -10.49
C HIS A 692 13.95 18.20 -10.16
N PHE A 693 14.80 18.25 -11.19
CA PHE A 693 16.26 18.30 -11.02
C PHE A 693 16.68 19.55 -10.23
N LYS A 694 16.21 20.74 -10.63
CA LYS A 694 16.43 21.98 -9.86
C LYS A 694 15.89 21.88 -8.44
N THR A 695 14.73 21.25 -8.24
CA THR A 695 14.15 21.05 -6.90
C THR A 695 15.03 20.17 -6.02
N ILE A 696 15.62 19.09 -6.55
CA ILE A 696 16.56 18.23 -5.80
C ILE A 696 17.79 19.05 -5.38
N ILE A 697 18.40 19.79 -6.30
CA ILE A 697 19.59 20.60 -5.99
C ILE A 697 19.27 21.70 -4.97
N ARG A 698 18.15 22.44 -5.14
CA ARG A 698 17.71 23.45 -4.16
C ARG A 698 17.47 22.85 -2.78
N THR A 699 16.97 21.63 -2.72
CA THR A 699 16.70 20.92 -1.47
C THR A 699 17.99 20.49 -0.77
N PHE A 700 18.95 19.96 -1.53
CA PHE A 700 20.27 19.60 -1.03
C PHE A 700 21.01 20.85 -0.49
N LYS A 701 21.06 21.92 -1.28
CA LYS A 701 21.68 23.20 -0.90
C LYS A 701 21.06 23.81 0.36
N ALA A 702 19.74 23.68 0.54
CA ALA A 702 19.05 24.19 1.73
C ALA A 702 19.55 23.56 3.05
N SER A 703 20.22 22.41 2.98
CA SER A 703 20.84 21.73 4.14
C SER A 703 22.38 21.86 4.12
N PHE A 704 22.98 21.89 2.92
CA PHE A 704 24.41 22.02 2.68
C PHE A 704 24.69 23.26 1.80
N PRO A 705 24.87 24.46 2.38
CA PRO A 705 25.04 25.70 1.60
C PRO A 705 26.19 25.63 0.58
N HIS A 706 27.30 25.00 0.96
CA HIS A 706 28.44 24.72 0.10
C HIS A 706 28.20 23.42 -0.66
N THR A 707 27.57 23.56 -1.84
CA THR A 707 27.27 22.44 -2.73
C THR A 707 28.06 22.59 -4.03
N THR A 708 28.61 21.47 -4.51
CA THR A 708 29.19 21.35 -5.85
C THR A 708 28.56 20.18 -6.60
N LEU A 709 28.54 20.26 -7.93
CA LEU A 709 27.96 19.25 -8.80
C LEU A 709 29.04 18.69 -9.71
N TRP A 710 29.13 17.36 -9.72
CA TRP A 710 30.13 16.63 -10.47
C TRP A 710 29.46 15.68 -11.47
N TYR A 711 29.96 15.69 -12.70
CA TYR A 711 29.52 14.88 -13.82
C TYR A 711 30.74 14.34 -14.55
N LYS A 712 30.78 13.04 -14.83
CA LYS A 712 31.76 12.44 -15.72
C LYS A 712 31.03 11.59 -16.74
N TRP A 713 31.61 11.48 -17.94
CA TRP A 713 31.19 10.85 -19.21
C TRP A 713 30.44 9.51 -19.19
N THR A 714 29.99 9.03 -18.03
CA THR A 714 28.86 8.13 -17.89
C THR A 714 27.56 8.84 -18.24
N PRO A 715 26.80 8.38 -19.23
CA PRO A 715 25.49 8.93 -19.53
C PRO A 715 24.60 8.92 -18.28
N ASP A 716 23.97 10.06 -18.02
CA ASP A 716 22.93 10.25 -17.02
C ASP A 716 23.32 10.17 -15.53
N PHE A 717 24.61 10.32 -15.21
CA PHE A 717 25.13 10.18 -13.85
C PHE A 717 25.73 11.47 -13.28
N ILE A 718 25.10 12.03 -12.23
CA ILE A 718 25.59 13.19 -11.50
C ILE A 718 25.71 12.85 -10.01
N ILE A 719 26.67 13.48 -9.33
CA ILE A 719 26.72 13.52 -7.87
C ILE A 719 26.73 14.97 -7.36
N LEU A 720 26.02 15.20 -6.27
CA LEU A 720 26.10 16.41 -5.47
C LEU A 720 27.01 16.15 -4.27
N ILE A 721 27.93 17.07 -4.05
CA ILE A 721 28.84 17.06 -2.91
C ILE A 721 28.50 18.25 -2.01
N GLY A 722 28.17 17.95 -0.76
CA GLY A 722 27.91 18.94 0.29
C GLY A 722 29.03 18.94 1.31
N THR A 723 29.62 20.10 1.55
CA THR A 723 30.70 20.34 2.51
C THR A 723 30.28 21.32 3.62
N PRO A 724 30.96 21.32 4.78
CA PRO A 724 30.67 22.27 5.86
C PRO A 724 31.11 23.70 5.53
N GLU A 725 32.16 23.85 4.73
CA GLU A 725 32.74 25.12 4.26
C GLU A 725 32.92 25.10 2.73
N GLU A 726 33.28 26.24 2.14
CA GLU A 726 33.57 26.35 0.71
C GLU A 726 34.67 25.36 0.31
N LEU A 727 34.44 24.60 -0.76
CA LEU A 727 35.33 23.52 -1.15
C LEU A 727 36.69 24.05 -1.59
N SER A 728 37.74 23.71 -0.84
CA SER A 728 39.13 23.96 -1.20
C SER A 728 39.89 22.63 -1.35
N ILE A 729 40.62 22.47 -2.44
CA ILE A 729 41.34 21.23 -2.76
C ILE A 729 42.85 21.48 -2.67
N ASP A 730 43.52 20.84 -1.70
CA ASP A 730 44.97 20.74 -1.68
C ASP A 730 45.41 19.69 -2.72
N LEU A 731 45.83 20.16 -3.89
CA LEU A 731 46.20 19.28 -5.00
C LEU A 731 47.39 18.37 -4.66
N GLN A 732 48.32 18.81 -3.81
CA GLN A 732 49.48 17.98 -3.44
C GLN A 732 49.05 16.82 -2.55
N ASP A 733 48.25 17.10 -1.52
CA ASP A 733 47.71 16.06 -0.65
C ASP A 733 46.75 15.12 -1.40
N PHE A 734 45.87 15.68 -2.23
CA PHE A 734 44.96 14.93 -3.08
C PHE A 734 45.71 13.94 -3.97
N SER A 735 46.73 14.42 -4.70
CA SER A 735 47.56 13.57 -5.59
C SER A 735 48.33 12.51 -4.80
N LYS A 736 48.84 12.86 -3.61
CA LYS A 736 49.53 11.92 -2.73
C LYS A 736 48.62 10.80 -2.23
N ARG A 737 47.38 11.12 -1.81
CA ARG A 737 46.41 10.11 -1.35
C ARG A 737 45.88 9.25 -2.49
N MET A 738 45.69 9.83 -3.66
CA MET A 738 45.34 9.11 -4.88
C MET A 738 46.44 8.13 -5.32
N GLY A 739 47.71 8.51 -5.13
CA GLY A 739 48.88 7.66 -5.44
C GLY A 739 49.10 6.47 -4.50
N LYS A 740 48.30 6.30 -3.44
CA LYS A 740 48.37 5.09 -2.60
C LYS A 740 48.15 3.84 -3.47
N PRO A 741 48.96 2.77 -3.36
CA PRO A 741 48.89 1.63 -4.29
C PRO A 741 47.50 1.02 -4.44
N ALA A 742 46.77 0.91 -3.32
CA ALA A 742 45.42 0.35 -3.28
C ALA A 742 44.37 1.20 -4.01
N VAL A 743 44.51 2.53 -3.94
CA VAL A 743 43.60 3.52 -4.54
C VAL A 743 43.91 3.68 -6.02
N LYS A 744 45.20 3.84 -6.35
CA LYS A 744 45.66 3.97 -7.73
C LYS A 744 45.27 2.76 -8.59
N ALA A 745 45.50 1.54 -8.09
CA ALA A 745 45.16 0.33 -8.83
C ALA A 745 43.65 0.21 -9.13
N ASP A 746 42.79 0.71 -8.25
CA ASP A 746 41.34 0.69 -8.44
C ASP A 746 40.91 1.73 -9.49
N LEU A 747 41.44 2.96 -9.36
CA LEU A 747 41.20 4.05 -10.30
C LEU A 747 41.73 3.78 -11.72
N GLU A 748 42.84 3.04 -11.86
CA GLU A 748 43.36 2.58 -13.16
C GLU A 748 42.34 1.70 -13.90
N THR A 749 41.52 0.92 -13.18
CA THR A 749 40.54 0.02 -13.81
C THR A 749 39.42 0.77 -14.55
N VAL A 750 39.21 2.03 -14.19
CA VAL A 750 38.18 2.92 -14.76
C VAL A 750 38.78 4.13 -15.51
N ASN A 751 40.09 4.11 -15.77
CA ASN A 751 40.85 5.19 -16.42
C ASN A 751 40.71 6.55 -15.68
N MET A 752 40.81 6.53 -14.35
CA MET A 752 40.72 7.72 -13.47
C MET A 752 41.91 7.84 -12.53
N ASP A 753 43.07 7.33 -12.92
CA ASP A 753 44.32 7.33 -12.14
C ASP A 753 45.11 8.66 -12.21
N ASP A 754 44.62 9.62 -12.99
CA ASP A 754 45.15 10.99 -13.07
C ASP A 754 44.31 11.98 -12.22
N PRO A 755 44.93 12.75 -11.29
CA PRO A 755 44.22 13.72 -10.46
C PRO A 755 43.38 14.72 -11.26
N PHE A 756 43.89 15.18 -12.42
CA PHE A 756 43.16 16.13 -13.25
C PHE A 756 41.97 15.48 -13.95
N ALA A 757 42.07 14.21 -14.37
CA ALA A 757 40.95 13.48 -14.95
C ALA A 757 39.76 13.36 -13.98
N LEU A 758 40.03 13.19 -12.68
CA LEU A 758 39.00 13.16 -11.64
C LEU A 758 38.46 14.57 -11.33
N LEU A 759 39.33 15.57 -11.22
CA LEU A 759 38.92 16.96 -10.97
C LEU A 759 38.16 17.60 -12.14
N ASP A 760 38.43 17.17 -13.37
CA ASP A 760 37.70 17.53 -14.59
C ASP A 760 36.22 17.09 -14.56
N SER A 761 35.83 16.25 -13.59
CA SER A 761 34.41 15.95 -13.38
C SER A 761 33.64 17.09 -12.69
N LEU A 762 34.28 18.16 -12.21
CA LEU A 762 33.58 19.31 -11.64
C LEU A 762 32.80 20.04 -12.74
N MET A 763 31.47 20.03 -12.66
CA MET A 763 30.59 20.61 -13.67
C MET A 763 30.00 21.95 -13.22
N MET A 764 29.60 22.08 -11.95
CA MET A 764 29.11 23.33 -11.39
C MET A 764 29.69 23.56 -10.00
N ASP A 765 30.31 24.73 -9.82
CA ASP A 765 30.67 25.27 -8.51
C ASP A 765 29.43 25.87 -7.80
N GLU A 766 29.62 26.33 -6.56
CA GLU A 766 28.55 26.89 -5.74
C GLU A 766 27.82 28.06 -6.45
N ARG A 767 28.57 28.94 -7.11
CA ARG A 767 28.02 30.12 -7.80
C ARG A 767 27.21 29.74 -9.04
N THR A 768 27.69 28.75 -9.79
CA THR A 768 27.02 28.25 -10.98
C THR A 768 25.73 27.51 -10.62
N ILE A 769 25.77 26.70 -9.55
CA ILE A 769 24.56 26.07 -9.00
C ILE A 769 23.52 27.14 -8.64
N ASP A 770 23.93 28.19 -7.94
CA ASP A 770 23.03 29.27 -7.51
C ASP A 770 22.35 29.99 -8.67
N ALA A 771 23.12 30.30 -9.71
CA ALA A 771 22.61 30.90 -10.93
C ALA A 771 21.65 29.95 -11.67
N TYR A 772 21.97 28.65 -11.71
CA TYR A 772 21.18 27.66 -12.46
C TYR A 772 19.85 27.32 -11.80
N VAL A 773 19.85 27.09 -10.47
CA VAL A 773 18.66 26.57 -9.78
C VAL A 773 17.66 27.65 -9.38
N GLY A 774 18.14 28.88 -9.13
CA GLY A 774 17.32 30.03 -8.76
C GLY A 774 16.47 29.82 -7.50
N ASN A 775 15.34 30.52 -7.43
CA ASN A 775 14.35 30.35 -6.36
C ASN A 775 13.30 29.30 -6.76
N GLY A 776 12.74 28.57 -5.78
CA GLY A 776 11.60 27.68 -6.03
C GLY A 776 11.26 26.78 -4.84
N ARG A 777 10.49 25.70 -5.11
CA ARG A 777 10.01 24.75 -4.09
C ARG A 777 11.09 23.82 -3.56
N ILE A 778 11.17 23.66 -2.25
CA ILE A 778 12.02 22.65 -1.60
C ILE A 778 11.20 21.38 -1.40
N HIS A 779 11.82 20.22 -1.58
CA HIS A 779 11.20 18.93 -1.29
C HIS A 779 11.34 18.60 0.21
N THR A 780 10.22 18.32 0.86
CA THR A 780 10.13 17.96 2.28
C THR A 780 9.34 16.66 2.42
N ASP A 781 9.38 16.05 3.60
CA ASP A 781 8.50 14.89 3.90
C ASP A 781 7.00 15.23 3.80
N ASN A 782 6.63 16.49 4.06
CA ASN A 782 5.25 16.97 4.02
C ASN A 782 4.69 17.18 2.61
#